data_AF-A0A5N6U2T9-F1
#
_entry.id   AF-A0A5N6U2T9-F1
#
_cell.length_a   1.000
_cell.length_b   1.000
_cell.length_c   1.000
_cell.angle_alpha   90.00
_cell.angle_beta   90.00
_cell.angle_gamma   90.00
#
_symmetry.space_group_name_H-M   'P 1'
#
loop_
_entity.id
_entity.type
_entity.pdbx_description
1 polymer ?
#
loop_
_entity_poly.entity_id
_entity_poly.type
_entity_poly.pdbx_seq_one_letter_code
_entity_poly.pdbx_strand_id
1 'polypeptide(L)'
;MADRQAVQQNLNGLLSKLDDPDADLRYMSLNDLLSILNSSSSAYLVHDQYSSSRLADGLLKALDDQHGDVQNQALKCLGPLVNRLPSESLGAILEKLSNLTSSQTIDTSVPNTALRVIVTALPRPQAGQPPSQDASAAYSAVSKVLVPRLTRSTPSQSGRRGSVVKGMLEKDSSKGFSSDAIDVLIQVVVCFGPLLKEAELNALQKSVMSIIDNDTAGTVVTKRALAAISTIVPHFSEAQFSNFVDDLVSRLNSQRTSIVHRRHLIATVGSIARSTPTKFGPHLPTLAPYVFGALGITSFSGICGFSLYFIKYISVIIRTNRHHFKMHLIWFAFAASFVACSTGRNIISLGPGREGSRAILELHGNITSTSLLRRDAQNRCGPTFGKCSGTHCCSTAGYCGVTKSHCQSPDCQIDYGHCDAHTTPGGPPTDQIPRTKVGKVPYGPHAIRSCVAPGKVALTFDDGPNKYTQDLLDLLDKYGAKVTFFITGNNNAKGPIDTPGMPWASLIERMYRSGHQIASHTWSHQDLSKITPRQRRVQMLWNEVALRNILGGFPTYMRPPYSSCTRESGCMDDMGVLGYHVILYDIDTEDYRHDSPNDIQGSKDIFDKNLARAKATEKSWLVIAHDVHEQTVHNLTEHMMKTIASGGFKLVTVGDCLNDPPENWYRIDDSVDKSIIRKTGLTTSNAVSRDGRCGQSITCTGSKFGPCCGKNNRCGNTLKHCGTGCQPNAGVCPRSGGASEKPHDGKLSTISVE
;
A
#
# COMPACT_ATOMS: atom_id res chain seq x y z
N MET A 1 47.94 -5.56 17.16
CA MET A 1 47.60 -6.77 17.95
C MET A 1 46.72 -6.46 19.15
N ALA A 2 47.11 -5.54 20.05
CA ALA A 2 46.33 -5.18 21.25
C ALA A 2 44.83 -4.97 20.99
N ASP A 3 44.46 -4.21 19.96
CA ASP A 3 43.08 -3.96 19.56
C ASP A 3 42.26 -5.25 19.30
N ARG A 4 42.84 -6.26 18.63
CA ARG A 4 42.19 -7.57 18.44
C ARG A 4 41.89 -8.25 19.78
N GLN A 5 42.82 -8.20 20.74
CA GLN A 5 42.61 -8.83 22.05
C GLN A 5 41.53 -8.10 22.85
N ALA A 6 41.47 -6.77 22.80
CA ALA A 6 40.41 -5.98 23.42
C ALA A 6 39.04 -6.30 22.80
N VAL A 7 38.92 -6.33 21.47
CA VAL A 7 37.68 -6.71 20.76
C VAL A 7 37.27 -8.15 21.08
N GLN A 8 38.22 -9.10 21.13
CA GLN A 8 37.93 -10.50 21.43
C GLN A 8 37.51 -10.72 22.89
N GLN A 9 38.05 -9.95 23.85
CA GLN A 9 37.58 -9.95 25.23
C GLN A 9 36.18 -9.33 25.35
N ASN A 10 35.93 -8.20 24.68
CA ASN A 10 34.62 -7.54 24.66
C ASN A 10 33.53 -8.45 24.05
N LEU A 11 33.80 -9.07 22.90
CA LEU A 11 32.91 -10.06 22.27
C LEU A 11 32.55 -11.22 23.21
N ASN A 12 33.52 -11.75 23.98
CA ASN A 12 33.23 -12.80 24.96
C ASN A 12 32.31 -12.30 26.09
N GLY A 13 32.55 -11.10 26.62
CA GLY A 13 31.72 -10.48 27.67
C GLY A 13 30.30 -10.17 27.20
N LEU A 14 30.13 -9.72 25.96
CA LEU A 14 28.83 -9.50 25.32
C LEU A 14 28.08 -10.82 25.08
N LEU A 15 28.77 -11.85 24.58
CA LEU A 15 28.17 -13.18 24.38
C LEU A 15 27.69 -13.82 25.69
N SER A 16 28.38 -13.63 26.83
CA SER A 16 27.86 -14.08 28.13
C SER A 16 26.59 -13.35 28.59
N LYS A 17 26.36 -12.10 28.15
CA LYS A 17 25.13 -11.36 28.46
C LYS A 17 23.91 -11.80 27.63
N LEU A 18 24.08 -12.60 26.58
CA LEU A 18 22.94 -13.13 25.81
C LEU A 18 22.14 -14.21 26.57
N ASP A 19 22.67 -14.68 27.69
CA ASP A 19 22.04 -15.65 28.60
C ASP A 19 21.50 -14.99 29.89
N ASP A 20 21.56 -13.66 29.99
CA ASP A 20 21.08 -12.89 31.15
C ASP A 20 19.53 -12.92 31.22
N PRO A 21 18.90 -13.06 32.41
CA PRO A 21 17.44 -13.01 32.53
C PRO A 21 16.83 -11.67 32.07
N ASP A 22 17.55 -10.55 32.15
CA ASP A 22 17.04 -9.22 31.75
C ASP A 22 17.08 -9.02 30.23
N ALA A 23 15.90 -8.75 29.64
CA ALA A 23 15.75 -8.51 28.21
C ALA A 23 16.47 -7.24 27.73
N ASP A 24 16.56 -6.19 28.56
CA ASP A 24 17.26 -4.96 28.20
C ASP A 24 18.78 -5.19 28.17
N LEU A 25 19.32 -6.02 29.07
CA LEU A 25 20.73 -6.42 29.03
C LEU A 25 21.06 -7.28 27.80
N ARG A 26 20.18 -8.21 27.41
CA ARG A 26 20.31 -8.98 26.16
C ARG A 26 20.21 -8.07 24.93
N TYR A 27 19.24 -7.16 24.88
CA TYR A 27 19.05 -6.21 23.79
C TYR A 27 20.24 -5.26 23.61
N MET A 28 20.71 -4.64 24.70
CA MET A 28 21.90 -3.78 24.66
C MET A 28 23.14 -4.56 24.22
N SER A 29 23.32 -5.79 24.70
CA SER A 29 24.43 -6.63 24.25
C SER A 29 24.39 -6.90 22.74
N LEU A 30 23.22 -7.23 22.17
CA LEU A 30 23.04 -7.37 20.72
C LEU A 30 23.30 -6.07 19.96
N ASN A 31 22.96 -4.90 20.52
CA ASN A 31 23.25 -3.61 19.92
C ASN A 31 24.75 -3.28 19.89
N ASP A 32 25.49 -3.61 20.96
CA ASP A 32 26.95 -3.47 21.01
C ASP A 32 27.63 -4.46 20.05
N LEU A 33 27.13 -5.71 19.97
CA LEU A 33 27.57 -6.70 18.99
C LEU A 33 27.34 -6.23 17.55
N LEU A 34 26.20 -5.59 17.25
CA LEU A 34 25.92 -4.98 15.94
C LEU A 34 26.92 -3.86 15.60
N SER A 35 27.28 -3.03 16.57
CA SER A 35 28.31 -1.99 16.40
C SER A 35 29.68 -2.60 16.05
N ILE A 36 30.11 -3.62 16.80
CA ILE A 36 31.37 -4.35 16.57
C ILE A 36 31.38 -5.03 15.19
N LEU A 37 30.28 -5.67 14.78
CA LEU A 37 30.17 -6.36 13.48
C LEU A 37 30.22 -5.40 12.28
N ASN A 38 29.73 -4.17 12.44
CA ASN A 38 29.84 -3.14 11.40
C ASN A 38 31.24 -2.49 11.34
N SER A 39 31.94 -2.38 12.48
CA SER A 39 33.33 -1.89 12.55
C SER A 39 34.30 -2.69 11.66
N SER A 40 35.38 -2.05 11.19
CA SER A 40 36.51 -2.76 10.55
C SER A 40 37.28 -3.66 11.53
N SER A 41 37.26 -3.38 12.83
CA SER A 41 38.02 -4.11 13.85
C SER A 41 37.57 -5.57 14.03
N SER A 42 36.37 -5.95 13.59
CA SER A 42 35.89 -7.33 13.56
C SER A 42 36.27 -8.13 12.31
N ALA A 43 37.06 -7.57 11.38
CA ALA A 43 37.48 -8.26 10.16
C ALA A 43 38.28 -9.56 10.42
N TYR A 44 38.96 -9.68 11.56
CA TYR A 44 39.73 -10.88 11.92
C TYR A 44 38.86 -12.13 12.10
N LEU A 45 37.53 -11.99 12.28
CA LEU A 45 36.59 -13.10 12.47
C LEU A 45 36.57 -14.07 11.28
N VAL A 46 36.87 -13.58 10.06
CA VAL A 46 37.02 -14.39 8.84
C VAL A 46 38.15 -15.43 8.96
N HIS A 47 39.09 -15.20 9.89
CA HIS A 47 40.24 -16.07 10.18
C HIS A 47 40.21 -16.66 11.61
N ASP A 48 39.13 -16.46 12.37
CA ASP A 48 38.98 -16.93 13.76
C ASP A 48 37.71 -17.77 13.89
N GLN A 49 37.80 -19.00 13.38
CA GLN A 49 36.67 -19.94 13.30
C GLN A 49 36.04 -20.23 14.68
N TYR A 50 36.82 -20.18 15.76
CA TYR A 50 36.30 -20.38 17.12
C TYR A 50 35.43 -19.20 17.58
N SER A 51 35.93 -17.97 17.54
CA SER A 51 35.13 -16.79 17.91
C SER A 51 33.94 -16.60 16.96
N SER A 52 34.12 -16.84 15.66
CA SER A 52 33.03 -16.79 14.67
C SER A 52 31.92 -17.81 14.92
N SER A 53 32.27 -19.06 15.27
CA SER A 53 31.27 -20.09 15.56
C SER A 53 30.51 -19.80 16.86
N ARG A 54 31.19 -19.31 17.90
CA ARG A 54 30.52 -18.89 19.15
C ARG A 54 29.63 -17.66 18.97
N LEU A 55 30.03 -16.71 18.14
CA LEU A 55 29.21 -15.53 17.83
C LEU A 55 27.97 -15.90 17.01
N ALA A 56 28.12 -16.78 16.02
CA ALA A 56 27.00 -17.35 15.29
C ALA A 56 26.02 -18.07 16.24
N ASP A 57 26.51 -18.98 17.09
CA ASP A 57 25.65 -19.77 17.97
C ASP A 57 24.94 -18.92 19.04
N GLY A 58 25.59 -17.87 19.56
CA GLY A 58 24.95 -16.89 20.45
C GLY A 58 23.82 -16.10 19.76
N LEU A 59 24.04 -15.65 18.52
CA LEU A 59 22.99 -14.98 17.75
C LEU A 59 21.86 -15.94 17.33
N LEU A 60 22.18 -17.19 16.98
CA LEU A 60 21.16 -18.21 16.68
C LEU A 60 20.28 -18.55 17.90
N LYS A 61 20.85 -18.53 19.11
CA LYS A 61 20.08 -18.64 20.36
C LYS A 61 19.18 -17.42 20.59
N ALA A 62 19.69 -16.20 20.35
CA ALA A 62 18.92 -14.97 20.49
C ALA A 62 17.76 -14.79 19.48
N LEU A 63 17.70 -15.61 18.42
CA LEU A 63 16.52 -15.70 17.53
C LEU A 63 15.35 -16.47 18.16
N ASP A 64 15.60 -17.24 19.22
CA ASP A 64 14.60 -18.01 19.99
C ASP A 64 14.30 -17.35 21.36
N ASP A 65 14.63 -16.06 21.51
CA ASP A 65 14.28 -15.29 22.70
C ASP A 65 12.75 -15.19 22.87
N GLN A 66 12.28 -15.03 24.10
CA GLN A 66 10.87 -14.79 24.38
C GLN A 66 10.43 -13.35 24.06
N HIS A 67 11.38 -12.42 23.84
CA HIS A 67 11.13 -11.01 23.60
C HIS A 67 11.41 -10.64 22.13
N GLY A 68 10.38 -10.16 21.44
CA GLY A 68 10.43 -9.91 20.00
C GLY A 68 11.37 -8.77 19.57
N ASP A 69 11.71 -7.84 20.46
CA ASP A 69 12.73 -6.81 20.23
C ASP A 69 14.15 -7.38 20.27
N VAL A 70 14.46 -8.28 21.21
CA VAL A 70 15.70 -9.06 21.25
C VAL A 70 15.84 -9.91 19.97
N GLN A 71 14.79 -10.64 19.56
CA GLN A 71 14.76 -11.38 18.29
C GLN A 71 15.03 -10.46 17.08
N ASN A 72 14.35 -9.31 17.00
CA ASN A 72 14.52 -8.35 15.90
C ASN A 72 15.92 -7.70 15.89
N GLN A 73 16.56 -7.53 17.04
CA GLN A 73 17.94 -7.04 17.13
C GLN A 73 18.95 -8.13 16.71
N ALA A 74 18.71 -9.39 17.08
CA ALA A 74 19.51 -10.54 16.64
C ALA A 74 19.45 -10.70 15.11
N LEU A 75 18.27 -10.56 14.50
CA LEU A 75 18.09 -10.55 13.03
C LEU A 75 18.98 -9.49 12.33
N LYS A 76 19.09 -8.28 12.88
CA LYS A 76 19.96 -7.22 12.32
C LYS A 76 21.44 -7.60 12.35
N CYS A 77 21.88 -8.35 13.36
CA CYS A 77 23.28 -8.78 13.50
C CYS A 77 23.69 -9.82 12.45
N LEU A 78 22.76 -10.61 11.92
CA LEU A 78 23.06 -11.67 10.95
C LEU A 78 23.65 -11.13 9.63
N GLY A 79 23.14 -10.03 9.10
CA GLY A 79 23.60 -9.47 7.82
C GLY A 79 25.08 -9.05 7.84
N PRO A 80 25.51 -8.24 8.83
CA PRO A 80 26.91 -7.94 9.06
C PRO A 80 27.74 -9.19 9.41
N LEU A 81 27.24 -10.11 10.25
CA LEU A 81 27.95 -11.35 10.60
C LEU A 81 28.31 -12.17 9.36
N VAL A 82 27.38 -12.37 8.42
CA VAL A 82 27.60 -13.17 7.21
C VAL A 82 28.82 -12.72 6.41
N ASN A 83 29.09 -11.41 6.41
CA ASN A 83 30.23 -10.82 5.71
C ASN A 83 31.55 -10.90 6.51
N ARG A 84 31.53 -11.50 7.73
CA ARG A 84 32.67 -11.69 8.63
C ARG A 84 32.92 -13.15 9.02
N LEU A 85 32.16 -14.10 8.45
CA LEU A 85 32.33 -15.53 8.69
C LEU A 85 33.29 -16.19 7.69
N PRO A 86 34.02 -17.25 8.09
CA PRO A 86 34.63 -18.17 7.15
C PRO A 86 33.55 -18.81 6.24
N SER A 87 33.83 -18.95 4.95
CA SER A 87 32.89 -19.55 3.98
C SER A 87 32.55 -21.01 4.30
N GLU A 88 33.44 -21.72 5.01
CA GLU A 88 33.24 -23.06 5.54
C GLU A 88 32.14 -23.10 6.63
N SER A 89 32.09 -22.09 7.51
CA SER A 89 31.11 -22.00 8.61
C SER A 89 29.69 -21.71 8.13
N LEU A 90 29.53 -21.11 6.93
CA LEU A 90 28.23 -20.75 6.37
C LEU A 90 27.29 -21.96 6.21
N GLY A 91 27.83 -23.11 5.82
CA GLY A 91 27.03 -24.35 5.66
C GLY A 91 26.35 -24.78 6.97
N ALA A 92 27.12 -24.81 8.07
CA ALA A 92 26.61 -25.20 9.38
C ALA A 92 25.56 -24.23 9.94
N ILE A 93 25.67 -22.93 9.63
CA ILE A 93 24.71 -21.90 10.08
C ILE A 93 23.41 -21.98 9.29
N LEU A 94 23.48 -22.19 7.97
CA LEU A 94 22.30 -22.48 7.14
C LEU A 94 21.62 -23.78 7.59
N GLU A 95 22.39 -24.81 7.97
CA GLU A 95 21.84 -26.07 8.47
C GLU A 95 21.11 -25.87 9.80
N LYS A 96 21.75 -25.25 10.81
CA LYS A 96 21.14 -24.92 12.11
C LYS A 96 19.84 -24.13 11.95
N LEU A 97 19.83 -23.06 11.13
CA LEU A 97 18.61 -22.29 10.86
C LEU A 97 17.54 -23.12 10.14
N SER A 98 17.89 -23.91 9.13
CA SER A 98 16.94 -24.79 8.44
C SER A 98 16.33 -25.85 9.35
N ASN A 99 17.01 -26.21 10.45
CA ASN A 99 16.48 -27.14 11.45
C ASN A 99 15.54 -26.43 12.43
N LEU A 100 15.81 -25.17 12.81
CA LEU A 100 14.88 -24.34 13.58
C LEU A 100 13.55 -24.11 12.84
N THR A 101 13.57 -23.95 11.50
CA THR A 101 12.31 -23.88 10.71
C THR A 101 11.45 -25.15 10.75
N SER A 102 12.00 -26.28 11.23
CA SER A 102 11.25 -27.53 11.44
C SER A 102 10.73 -27.71 12.87
N SER A 103 10.84 -26.68 13.73
CA SER A 103 10.27 -26.72 15.09
C SER A 103 8.73 -26.75 15.07
N GLN A 104 8.16 -27.70 15.80
CA GLN A 104 6.71 -27.78 16.01
C GLN A 104 6.23 -26.78 17.07
N THR A 105 7.05 -26.48 18.09
CA THR A 105 6.68 -25.65 19.25
C THR A 105 6.86 -24.14 19.05
N ILE A 106 7.74 -23.71 18.14
CA ILE A 106 8.13 -22.30 17.95
C ILE A 106 7.43 -21.72 16.70
N ASP A 107 7.27 -20.39 16.63
CA ASP A 107 6.92 -19.71 15.38
C ASP A 107 8.10 -19.77 14.39
N THR A 108 7.85 -20.32 13.20
CA THR A 108 8.88 -20.49 12.18
C THR A 108 9.12 -19.21 11.35
N SER A 109 8.37 -18.13 11.57
CA SER A 109 8.51 -16.85 10.87
C SER A 109 9.90 -16.22 11.07
N VAL A 110 10.44 -16.22 12.30
CA VAL A 110 11.74 -15.64 12.64
C VAL A 110 12.90 -16.45 12.05
N PRO A 111 12.98 -17.79 12.19
CA PRO A 111 13.96 -18.61 11.46
C PRO A 111 13.91 -18.48 9.93
N ASN A 112 12.72 -18.38 9.31
CA ASN A 112 12.62 -18.13 7.86
C ASN A 112 13.10 -16.72 7.49
N THR A 113 12.80 -15.70 8.33
CA THR A 113 13.29 -14.34 8.15
C THR A 113 14.81 -14.26 8.28
N ALA A 114 15.40 -14.97 9.25
CA ALA A 114 16.85 -15.11 9.39
C ALA A 114 17.51 -15.71 8.14
N LEU A 115 16.94 -16.79 7.58
CA LEU A 115 17.40 -17.36 6.31
C LEU A 115 17.33 -16.35 5.15
N ARG A 116 16.24 -15.56 5.05
CA ARG A 116 16.13 -14.49 4.03
C ARG A 116 17.17 -13.40 4.22
N VAL A 117 17.42 -12.95 5.45
CA VAL A 117 18.46 -11.94 5.76
C VAL A 117 19.84 -12.46 5.34
N ILE A 118 20.20 -13.68 5.72
CA ILE A 118 21.48 -14.30 5.34
C ILE A 118 21.62 -14.42 3.82
N VAL A 119 20.62 -14.98 3.13
CA VAL A 119 20.65 -15.15 1.66
C VAL A 119 20.71 -13.81 0.92
N THR A 120 20.18 -12.73 1.51
CA THR A 120 20.27 -11.37 0.95
C THR A 120 21.64 -10.71 1.20
N ALA A 121 22.30 -11.04 2.31
CA ALA A 121 23.59 -10.47 2.72
C ALA A 121 24.81 -11.20 2.11
N LEU A 122 24.62 -12.38 1.50
CA LEU A 122 25.70 -13.16 0.91
C LEU A 122 26.28 -12.54 -0.39
N PRO A 123 27.58 -12.74 -0.66
CA PRO A 123 28.18 -12.46 -1.98
C PRO A 123 27.40 -13.15 -3.10
N ARG A 124 27.06 -12.38 -4.14
CA ARG A 124 26.16 -12.80 -5.24
C ARG A 124 26.82 -12.61 -6.62
N PRO A 125 26.45 -13.41 -7.64
CA PRO A 125 26.88 -13.18 -9.02
C PRO A 125 26.51 -11.78 -9.52
N GLN A 126 27.36 -11.18 -10.36
CA GLN A 126 27.08 -9.92 -11.05
C GLN A 126 26.69 -10.18 -12.51
N ALA A 127 25.76 -9.40 -13.05
CA ALA A 127 25.29 -9.57 -14.42
C ALA A 127 26.41 -9.25 -15.43
N GLY A 128 26.64 -10.17 -16.37
CA GLY A 128 27.67 -10.01 -17.41
C GLY A 128 29.12 -10.27 -16.95
N GLN A 129 29.34 -10.76 -15.73
CA GLN A 129 30.66 -11.11 -15.21
C GLN A 129 30.69 -12.57 -14.74
N PRO A 130 31.87 -13.25 -14.76
CA PRO A 130 32.02 -14.53 -14.08
C PRO A 130 31.79 -14.37 -12.57
N PRO A 131 31.26 -15.39 -11.85
CA PRO A 131 31.08 -15.31 -10.41
C PRO A 131 32.43 -15.21 -9.69
N SER A 132 32.50 -14.36 -8.66
CA SER A 132 33.69 -14.31 -7.80
C SER A 132 33.87 -15.60 -7.01
N GLN A 133 35.06 -15.80 -6.44
CA GLN A 133 35.34 -16.94 -5.55
C GLN A 133 34.38 -16.95 -4.35
N ASP A 134 34.10 -15.79 -3.76
CA ASP A 134 33.18 -15.66 -2.62
C ASP A 134 31.73 -15.94 -3.00
N ALA A 135 31.27 -15.45 -4.17
CA ALA A 135 29.93 -15.73 -4.67
C ALA A 135 29.77 -17.23 -5.01
N SER A 136 30.83 -17.87 -5.51
CA SER A 136 30.87 -19.31 -5.79
C SER A 136 30.87 -20.14 -4.50
N ALA A 137 31.57 -19.70 -3.45
CA ALA A 137 31.57 -20.34 -2.14
C ALA A 137 30.21 -20.18 -1.42
N ALA A 138 29.64 -18.97 -1.42
CA ALA A 138 28.30 -18.67 -0.91
C ALA A 138 27.23 -19.52 -1.61
N TYR A 139 27.25 -19.55 -2.95
CA TYR A 139 26.40 -20.42 -3.73
C TYR A 139 26.62 -21.91 -3.40
N SER A 140 27.88 -22.36 -3.19
CA SER A 140 28.13 -23.75 -2.81
C SER A 140 27.49 -24.12 -1.47
N ALA A 141 27.39 -23.21 -0.50
CA ALA A 141 26.71 -23.49 0.77
C ALA A 141 25.18 -23.56 0.58
N VAL A 142 24.61 -22.59 -0.15
CA VAL A 142 23.17 -22.56 -0.49
C VAL A 142 22.75 -23.80 -1.30
N SER A 143 23.57 -24.21 -2.27
CA SER A 143 23.39 -25.40 -3.11
C SER A 143 23.46 -26.72 -2.32
N LYS A 144 24.42 -26.84 -1.38
CA LYS A 144 24.61 -28.06 -0.58
C LYS A 144 23.60 -28.21 0.56
N VAL A 145 23.13 -27.10 1.15
CA VAL A 145 22.32 -27.12 2.38
C VAL A 145 20.90 -26.62 2.14
N LEU A 146 20.75 -25.35 1.75
CA LEU A 146 19.44 -24.69 1.76
C LEU A 146 18.51 -25.17 0.63
N VAL A 147 19.02 -25.38 -0.59
CA VAL A 147 18.20 -25.90 -1.71
C VAL A 147 17.68 -27.31 -1.43
N PRO A 148 18.48 -28.27 -0.92
CA PRO A 148 17.96 -29.55 -0.42
C PRO A 148 16.93 -29.39 0.71
N ARG A 149 17.19 -28.56 1.72
CA ARG A 149 16.26 -28.36 2.86
C ARG A 149 14.95 -27.68 2.47
N LEU A 150 14.94 -26.84 1.44
CA LEU A 150 13.72 -26.30 0.84
C LEU A 150 12.90 -27.40 0.13
N THR A 151 13.57 -28.27 -0.64
CA THR A 151 12.92 -29.14 -1.64
C THR A 151 12.69 -30.59 -1.22
N ARG A 152 13.40 -31.10 -0.21
CA ARG A 152 13.41 -32.53 0.16
C ARG A 152 13.30 -32.75 1.67
N SER A 153 12.50 -33.75 2.03
CA SER A 153 12.67 -34.52 3.25
C SER A 153 14.09 -35.08 3.37
N THR A 154 14.75 -34.81 4.49
CA THR A 154 16.11 -35.27 4.83
C THR A 154 16.07 -36.18 6.06
N PRO A 155 16.84 -37.30 6.10
CA PRO A 155 16.97 -38.10 7.32
C PRO A 155 17.46 -37.25 8.49
N SER A 156 16.86 -37.39 9.66
CA SER A 156 17.32 -36.65 10.84
C SER A 156 18.64 -37.20 11.37
N GLN A 157 19.60 -36.31 11.62
CA GLN A 157 20.83 -36.65 12.33
C GLN A 157 20.60 -36.83 13.85
N SER A 158 19.46 -36.39 14.39
CA SER A 158 19.22 -36.32 15.84
C SER A 158 18.60 -37.60 16.44
N GLY A 159 19.42 -38.63 16.65
CA GLY A 159 19.26 -39.68 17.68
C GLY A 159 18.11 -40.69 17.59
N ARG A 160 16.94 -40.35 17.04
CA ARG A 160 15.79 -41.26 16.88
C ARG A 160 15.82 -41.93 15.50
N ARG A 161 16.17 -43.22 15.46
CA ARG A 161 16.11 -44.07 14.24
C ARG A 161 14.76 -43.88 13.52
N GLY A 162 14.82 -43.51 12.24
CA GLY A 162 13.64 -43.36 11.38
C GLY A 162 12.96 -41.98 11.41
N SER A 163 13.45 -41.00 12.17
CA SER A 163 12.92 -39.62 12.08
C SER A 163 13.33 -38.96 10.77
N VAL A 164 12.34 -38.45 10.01
CA VAL A 164 12.53 -37.70 8.77
C VAL A 164 12.19 -36.24 9.02
N VAL A 165 13.13 -35.34 8.72
CA VAL A 165 12.92 -33.89 8.76
C VAL A 165 12.36 -33.47 7.39
N LYS A 166 11.09 -33.08 7.34
CA LYS A 166 10.43 -32.61 6.09
C LYS A 166 11.21 -31.48 5.41
N GLY A 167 11.07 -31.36 4.10
CA GLY A 167 11.47 -30.16 3.37
C GLY A 167 10.59 -28.96 3.74
N MET A 168 11.16 -27.75 3.77
CA MET A 168 10.47 -26.52 4.22
C MET A 168 9.24 -26.14 3.38
N LEU A 169 9.16 -26.62 2.13
CA LEU A 169 8.05 -26.40 1.21
C LEU A 169 7.01 -27.54 1.22
N GLU A 170 7.26 -28.62 1.97
CA GLU A 170 6.29 -29.69 2.16
C GLU A 170 5.15 -29.24 3.09
N LYS A 171 3.97 -29.86 2.94
CA LYS A 171 2.84 -29.58 3.83
C LYS A 171 3.10 -30.16 5.22
N ASP A 172 3.10 -29.31 6.24
CA ASP A 172 2.95 -29.78 7.62
C ASP A 172 1.50 -30.18 7.94
N SER A 173 1.36 -31.21 8.77
CA SER A 173 0.06 -31.76 9.16
C SER A 173 -0.74 -30.86 10.11
N SER A 174 -0.05 -29.95 10.82
CA SER A 174 -0.63 -29.02 11.80
C SER A 174 -0.57 -27.56 11.33
N LYS A 175 0.60 -27.10 10.84
CA LYS A 175 0.83 -25.71 10.41
C LYS A 175 0.51 -25.46 8.93
N GLY A 176 0.24 -26.49 8.14
CA GLY A 176 -0.02 -26.36 6.70
C GLY A 176 1.25 -26.05 5.89
N PHE A 177 1.15 -25.14 4.91
CA PHE A 177 2.29 -24.67 4.13
C PHE A 177 2.77 -23.32 4.65
N SER A 178 4.08 -23.13 4.88
CA SER A 178 4.63 -21.81 5.22
C SER A 178 4.73 -20.92 3.98
N SER A 179 4.18 -19.71 4.05
CA SER A 179 4.43 -18.65 3.06
C SER A 179 5.87 -18.15 3.09
N ASP A 180 6.48 -18.15 4.27
CA ASP A 180 7.80 -17.58 4.52
C ASP A 180 8.91 -18.46 3.93
N ALA A 181 8.73 -19.78 3.96
CA ALA A 181 9.58 -20.74 3.25
C ALA A 181 9.53 -20.53 1.71
N ILE A 182 8.39 -20.09 1.16
CA ILE A 182 8.29 -19.71 -0.26
C ILE A 182 9.04 -18.40 -0.52
N ASP A 183 8.96 -17.41 0.39
CA ASP A 183 9.75 -16.18 0.28
C ASP A 183 11.26 -16.41 0.52
N VAL A 184 11.67 -17.45 1.27
CA VAL A 184 13.07 -17.95 1.32
C VAL A 184 13.50 -18.49 -0.05
N LEU A 185 12.69 -19.35 -0.68
CA LEU A 185 12.96 -19.85 -2.04
C LEU A 185 13.07 -18.70 -3.05
N ILE A 186 12.14 -17.74 -3.01
CA ILE A 186 12.16 -16.57 -3.89
C ILE A 186 13.46 -15.79 -3.69
N GLN A 187 13.90 -15.57 -2.44
CA GLN A 187 15.16 -14.89 -2.16
C GLN A 187 16.38 -15.67 -2.67
N VAL A 188 16.41 -17.00 -2.56
CA VAL A 188 17.47 -17.85 -3.12
C VAL A 188 17.54 -17.71 -4.64
N VAL A 189 16.40 -17.75 -5.34
CA VAL A 189 16.33 -17.61 -6.80
C VAL A 189 16.72 -16.19 -7.24
N VAL A 190 16.28 -15.15 -6.53
CA VAL A 190 16.63 -13.75 -6.82
C VAL A 190 18.13 -13.47 -6.60
N CYS A 191 18.76 -14.07 -5.58
CA CYS A 191 20.19 -13.86 -5.31
C CYS A 191 21.11 -14.75 -6.17
N PHE A 192 20.73 -16.00 -6.44
CA PHE A 192 21.62 -17.02 -7.04
C PHE A 192 21.09 -17.65 -8.34
N GLY A 193 19.97 -17.18 -8.89
CA GLY A 193 19.33 -17.71 -10.10
C GLY A 193 20.28 -18.03 -11.27
N PRO A 194 21.23 -17.14 -11.64
CA PRO A 194 22.21 -17.41 -12.70
C PRO A 194 23.23 -18.53 -12.41
N LEU A 195 23.31 -19.02 -11.17
CA LEU A 195 24.20 -20.11 -10.75
C LEU A 195 23.45 -21.41 -10.40
N LEU A 196 22.12 -21.37 -10.25
CA LEU A 196 21.32 -22.56 -9.97
C LEU A 196 21.41 -23.58 -11.11
N LYS A 197 21.73 -24.83 -10.77
CA LYS A 197 21.83 -25.93 -11.75
C LYS A 197 20.45 -26.34 -12.24
N GLU A 198 20.34 -26.91 -13.43
CA GLU A 198 19.06 -27.40 -13.96
C GLU A 198 18.35 -28.38 -12.99
N ALA A 199 19.10 -29.26 -12.34
CA ALA A 199 18.58 -30.19 -11.33
C ALA A 199 18.02 -29.49 -10.07
N GLU A 200 18.56 -28.32 -9.71
CA GLU A 200 18.08 -27.49 -8.58
C GLU A 200 16.83 -26.71 -8.99
N LEU A 201 16.86 -26.06 -10.16
CA LEU A 201 15.73 -25.37 -10.77
C LEU A 201 14.52 -26.30 -10.95
N ASN A 202 14.74 -27.53 -11.43
CA ASN A 202 13.72 -28.57 -11.57
C ASN A 202 13.20 -29.07 -10.21
N ALA A 203 14.04 -29.16 -9.17
CA ALA A 203 13.59 -29.53 -7.83
C ALA A 203 12.73 -28.43 -7.20
N LEU A 204 13.18 -27.17 -7.27
CA LEU A 204 12.46 -26.00 -6.77
C LEU A 204 11.11 -25.84 -7.47
N GLN A 205 11.06 -25.97 -8.80
CA GLN A 205 9.79 -25.95 -9.56
C GLN A 205 8.86 -27.09 -9.15
N LYS A 206 9.34 -28.33 -8.98
CA LYS A 206 8.49 -29.46 -8.55
C LYS A 206 7.95 -29.26 -7.13
N SER A 207 8.76 -28.76 -6.19
CA SER A 207 8.30 -28.44 -4.83
C SER A 207 7.26 -27.31 -4.84
N VAL A 208 7.45 -26.24 -5.61
CA VAL A 208 6.47 -25.15 -5.71
C VAL A 208 5.19 -25.62 -6.42
N MET A 209 5.30 -26.46 -7.46
CA MET A 209 4.14 -27.06 -8.11
C MET A 209 3.34 -27.94 -7.16
N SER A 210 3.96 -28.71 -6.26
CA SER A 210 3.19 -29.55 -5.31
C SER A 210 2.36 -28.73 -4.30
N ILE A 211 2.66 -27.44 -4.12
CA ILE A 211 1.83 -26.47 -3.39
C ILE A 211 0.66 -26.00 -4.27
N ILE A 212 0.92 -25.65 -5.54
CA ILE A 212 -0.06 -25.21 -6.54
C ILE A 212 -1.08 -26.33 -6.87
N ASP A 213 -0.61 -27.57 -6.89
CA ASP A 213 -1.38 -28.80 -7.06
C ASP A 213 -2.27 -29.11 -5.85
N ASN A 214 -2.05 -28.47 -4.71
CA ASN A 214 -2.75 -28.77 -3.47
C ASN A 214 -3.92 -27.81 -3.23
N ASP A 215 -5.15 -28.30 -3.40
CA ASP A 215 -6.39 -27.55 -3.18
C ASP A 215 -6.54 -26.97 -1.75
N THR A 216 -5.77 -27.47 -0.78
CA THR A 216 -5.78 -26.98 0.60
C THR A 216 -4.67 -25.94 0.89
N ALA A 217 -3.92 -25.50 -0.11
CA ALA A 217 -3.02 -24.35 0.00
C ALA A 217 -3.82 -23.05 0.15
N GLY A 218 -3.54 -22.29 1.22
CA GLY A 218 -4.22 -21.02 1.50
C GLY A 218 -3.96 -19.97 0.42
N THR A 219 -4.90 -19.05 0.21
CA THR A 219 -4.85 -18.08 -0.90
C THR A 219 -3.58 -17.20 -0.92
N VAL A 220 -3.01 -16.90 0.24
CA VAL A 220 -1.71 -16.20 0.38
C VAL A 220 -0.57 -17.10 -0.10
N VAL A 221 -0.53 -18.36 0.37
CA VAL A 221 0.47 -19.36 -0.02
C VAL A 221 0.44 -19.60 -1.53
N THR A 222 -0.74 -19.78 -2.13
CA THR A 222 -0.88 -20.00 -3.59
C THR A 222 -0.43 -18.77 -4.39
N LYS A 223 -0.72 -17.54 -3.93
CA LYS A 223 -0.18 -16.32 -4.54
C LYS A 223 1.36 -16.28 -4.48
N ARG A 224 1.96 -16.64 -3.34
CA ARG A 224 3.42 -16.74 -3.16
C ARG A 224 4.02 -17.82 -4.07
N ALA A 225 3.38 -18.99 -4.18
CA ALA A 225 3.83 -20.07 -5.06
C ALA A 225 3.80 -19.66 -6.55
N LEU A 226 2.77 -18.93 -7.00
CA LEU A 226 2.72 -18.38 -8.35
C LEU A 226 3.80 -17.30 -8.60
N ALA A 227 4.16 -16.52 -7.58
CA ALA A 227 5.31 -15.61 -7.65
C ALA A 227 6.64 -16.39 -7.73
N ALA A 228 6.78 -17.48 -6.97
CA ALA A 228 7.94 -18.36 -7.03
C ALA A 228 8.14 -19.00 -8.41
N ILE A 229 7.09 -19.51 -9.06
CA ILE A 229 7.17 -19.93 -10.47
C ILE A 229 7.58 -18.76 -11.37
N SER A 230 7.02 -17.56 -11.15
CA SER A 230 7.37 -16.36 -11.92
C SER A 230 8.86 -15.99 -11.80
N THR A 231 9.52 -16.28 -10.67
CA THR A 231 10.97 -16.04 -10.47
C THR A 231 11.86 -17.20 -10.91
N ILE A 232 11.43 -18.46 -10.79
CA ILE A 232 12.22 -19.63 -11.19
C ILE A 232 12.36 -19.70 -12.72
N VAL A 233 11.24 -19.59 -13.43
CA VAL A 233 11.14 -19.96 -14.85
C VAL A 233 12.03 -19.13 -15.80
N PRO A 234 12.32 -17.82 -15.59
CA PRO A 234 13.29 -17.09 -16.40
C PRO A 234 14.66 -17.77 -16.51
N HIS A 235 15.11 -18.47 -15.46
CA HIS A 235 16.40 -19.15 -15.38
C HIS A 235 16.44 -20.54 -16.03
N PHE A 236 15.31 -21.08 -16.51
CA PHE A 236 15.26 -22.37 -17.21
C PHE A 236 15.98 -22.31 -18.56
N SER A 237 16.66 -23.39 -18.95
CA SER A 237 17.00 -23.63 -20.36
C SER A 237 15.74 -23.87 -21.21
N GLU A 238 15.81 -23.70 -22.53
CA GLU A 238 14.66 -23.96 -23.42
C GLU A 238 14.15 -25.41 -23.30
N ALA A 239 15.06 -26.36 -23.04
CA ALA A 239 14.70 -27.76 -22.79
C ALA A 239 13.93 -27.94 -21.46
N GLN A 240 14.38 -27.31 -20.37
CA GLN A 240 13.61 -27.30 -19.11
C GLN A 240 12.25 -26.63 -19.29
N PHE A 241 12.19 -25.56 -20.09
CA PHE A 241 10.97 -24.82 -20.37
C PHE A 241 9.94 -25.67 -21.12
N SER A 242 10.34 -26.36 -22.19
CA SER A 242 9.47 -27.33 -22.89
C SER A 242 8.97 -28.40 -21.93
N ASN A 243 9.87 -29.07 -21.20
CA ASN A 243 9.50 -30.14 -20.28
C ASN A 243 8.49 -29.69 -19.20
N PHE A 244 8.55 -28.43 -18.75
CA PHE A 244 7.57 -27.87 -17.81
C PHE A 244 6.24 -27.53 -18.50
N VAL A 245 6.27 -27.03 -19.74
CA VAL A 245 5.06 -26.87 -20.57
C VAL A 245 4.37 -28.22 -20.78
N ASP A 246 5.12 -29.26 -21.10
CA ASP A 246 4.59 -30.61 -21.37
C ASP A 246 4.02 -31.26 -20.10
N ASP A 247 4.64 -31.04 -18.94
CA ASP A 247 4.09 -31.38 -17.61
C ASP A 247 2.78 -30.61 -17.31
N LEU A 248 2.70 -29.31 -17.64
CA LEU A 248 1.46 -28.52 -17.48
C LEU A 248 0.34 -28.98 -18.42
N VAL A 249 0.66 -29.34 -19.67
CA VAL A 249 -0.28 -29.95 -20.62
C VAL A 249 -0.80 -31.28 -20.08
N SER A 250 0.09 -32.15 -19.62
CA SER A 250 -0.26 -33.44 -19.01
C SER A 250 -1.20 -33.28 -17.80
N ARG A 251 -0.92 -32.32 -16.91
CA ARG A 251 -1.77 -31.97 -15.77
C ARG A 251 -3.14 -31.47 -16.21
N LEU A 252 -3.20 -30.48 -17.10
CA LEU A 252 -4.47 -29.91 -17.59
C LEU A 252 -5.33 -30.94 -18.34
N ASN A 253 -4.71 -31.89 -19.03
CA ASN A 253 -5.37 -32.99 -19.74
C ASN A 253 -5.86 -34.12 -18.80
N SER A 254 -5.39 -34.17 -17.55
CA SER A 254 -5.77 -35.22 -16.60
C SER A 254 -7.24 -35.09 -16.17
N GLN A 255 -8.02 -36.13 -16.47
CA GLN A 255 -9.46 -36.23 -16.20
C GLN A 255 -9.83 -36.13 -14.70
N ARG A 256 -8.86 -36.29 -13.79
CA ARG A 256 -9.07 -36.22 -12.33
C ARG A 256 -8.69 -34.86 -11.72
N THR A 257 -8.37 -33.85 -12.51
CA THR A 257 -8.02 -32.51 -11.99
C THR A 257 -9.22 -31.83 -11.32
N SER A 258 -9.04 -31.45 -10.06
CA SER A 258 -10.04 -30.73 -9.27
C SER A 258 -10.32 -29.34 -9.82
N ILE A 259 -11.52 -28.83 -9.57
CA ILE A 259 -11.99 -27.50 -9.97
C ILE A 259 -11.15 -26.34 -9.39
N VAL A 260 -10.41 -26.55 -8.31
CA VAL A 260 -9.57 -25.52 -7.67
C VAL A 260 -8.15 -25.57 -8.24
N HIS A 261 -7.48 -26.72 -8.14
CA HIS A 261 -6.22 -27.09 -8.81
C HIS A 261 -6.17 -26.61 -10.26
N ARG A 262 -7.21 -26.93 -11.02
CA ARG A 262 -7.41 -26.56 -12.43
C ARG A 262 -7.41 -25.05 -12.68
N ARG A 263 -7.92 -24.23 -11.74
CA ARG A 263 -7.76 -22.75 -11.78
C ARG A 263 -6.34 -22.32 -11.42
N HIS A 264 -5.67 -23.00 -10.51
CA HIS A 264 -4.27 -22.73 -10.17
C HIS A 264 -3.34 -23.03 -11.35
N LEU A 265 -3.56 -24.11 -12.11
CA LEU A 265 -2.82 -24.42 -13.34
C LEU A 265 -2.95 -23.32 -14.40
N ILE A 266 -4.15 -22.76 -14.63
CA ILE A 266 -4.30 -21.56 -15.49
C ILE A 266 -3.49 -20.38 -14.95
N ALA A 267 -3.57 -20.13 -13.64
CA ALA A 267 -2.83 -19.04 -13.03
C ALA A 267 -1.31 -19.25 -13.17
N THR A 268 -0.82 -20.49 -13.17
CA THR A 268 0.57 -20.86 -13.46
C THR A 268 0.94 -20.55 -14.91
N VAL A 269 0.15 -21.01 -15.89
CA VAL A 269 0.34 -20.71 -17.32
C VAL A 269 0.35 -19.19 -17.57
N GLY A 270 -0.61 -18.46 -17.00
CA GLY A 270 -0.67 -17.01 -17.08
C GLY A 270 0.49 -16.31 -16.36
N SER A 271 1.11 -16.93 -15.36
CA SER A 271 2.28 -16.38 -14.66
C SER A 271 3.57 -16.58 -15.45
N ILE A 272 3.74 -17.75 -16.07
CA ILE A 272 4.79 -18.04 -17.05
C ILE A 272 4.73 -17.06 -18.23
N ALA A 273 3.52 -16.85 -18.79
CA ALA A 273 3.29 -15.92 -19.88
C ALA A 273 3.69 -14.47 -19.55
N ARG A 274 3.63 -14.07 -18.27
CA ARG A 274 4.07 -12.73 -17.81
C ARG A 274 5.56 -12.66 -17.49
N SER A 275 6.16 -13.73 -16.96
CA SER A 275 7.57 -13.72 -16.55
C SER A 275 8.55 -14.01 -17.68
N THR A 276 8.16 -14.80 -18.69
CA THR A 276 9.04 -15.16 -19.81
C THR A 276 8.29 -15.25 -21.16
N PRO A 277 7.67 -14.14 -21.63
CA PRO A 277 6.86 -14.14 -22.85
C PRO A 277 7.60 -14.62 -24.10
N THR A 278 8.92 -14.43 -24.17
CA THR A 278 9.76 -14.86 -25.30
C THR A 278 9.88 -16.38 -25.38
N LYS A 279 10.19 -17.07 -24.28
CA LYS A 279 10.23 -18.55 -24.20
C LYS A 279 8.82 -19.15 -24.28
N PHE A 280 7.83 -18.45 -23.75
CA PHE A 280 6.43 -18.90 -23.76
C PHE A 280 5.77 -18.87 -25.14
N GLY A 281 6.09 -17.90 -26.00
CA GLY A 281 5.46 -17.70 -27.31
C GLY A 281 5.40 -18.96 -28.19
N PRO A 282 6.52 -19.67 -28.42
CA PRO A 282 6.56 -20.93 -29.17
C PRO A 282 5.71 -22.07 -28.60
N HIS A 283 5.44 -22.05 -27.28
CA HIS A 283 4.71 -23.10 -26.56
C HIS A 283 3.20 -22.83 -26.42
N LEU A 284 2.77 -21.61 -26.75
CA LEU A 284 1.36 -21.25 -26.73
C LEU A 284 0.48 -21.96 -27.80
N PRO A 285 0.92 -22.53 -28.94
CA PRO A 285 0.05 -23.39 -29.76
C PRO A 285 -0.33 -24.68 -29.02
N THR A 286 0.62 -25.26 -28.30
CA THR A 286 0.46 -26.51 -27.54
C THR A 286 -0.34 -26.29 -26.28
N LEU A 287 -0.03 -25.23 -25.53
CA LEU A 287 -0.79 -24.89 -24.33
C LEU A 287 -2.15 -24.32 -24.66
N ALA A 288 -2.36 -23.55 -25.73
CA ALA A 288 -3.64 -22.90 -25.99
C ALA A 288 -4.84 -23.85 -25.90
N PRO A 289 -4.94 -25.02 -26.56
CA PRO A 289 -6.08 -25.93 -26.43
C PRO A 289 -6.43 -26.38 -25.00
N TYR A 290 -5.48 -26.51 -24.07
CA TYR A 290 -5.72 -26.88 -22.66
C TYR A 290 -5.85 -25.66 -21.76
N VAL A 291 -5.05 -24.65 -22.11
CA VAL A 291 -5.24 -23.20 -22.01
C VAL A 291 -6.68 -22.74 -22.31
N PHE A 292 -7.53 -23.59 -22.91
CA PHE A 292 -8.77 -23.17 -23.54
C PHE A 292 -9.97 -24.13 -23.48
N GLY A 293 -9.98 -25.27 -24.18
CA GLY A 293 -11.16 -26.16 -24.32
C GLY A 293 -11.66 -26.71 -22.98
N ALA A 294 -10.77 -26.72 -22.00
CA ALA A 294 -11.02 -26.48 -20.59
C ALA A 294 -12.36 -25.78 -20.27
N LEU A 295 -12.52 -24.53 -20.70
CA LEU A 295 -13.72 -23.72 -20.54
C LEU A 295 -14.56 -23.65 -21.84
N GLY A 296 -14.56 -24.72 -22.63
CA GLY A 296 -15.73 -25.10 -23.41
C GLY A 296 -16.08 -24.28 -24.66
N ILE A 297 -15.16 -23.52 -25.27
CA ILE A 297 -15.23 -23.35 -26.75
C ILE A 297 -14.54 -24.54 -27.40
N THR A 298 -15.08 -25.01 -28.52
CA THR A 298 -14.61 -26.19 -29.26
C THR A 298 -14.17 -25.90 -30.69
N SER A 299 -14.37 -24.68 -31.20
CA SER A 299 -13.86 -24.24 -32.50
C SER A 299 -13.78 -22.71 -32.61
N PHE A 300 -12.83 -22.19 -33.38
CA PHE A 300 -12.52 -20.75 -33.41
C PHE A 300 -13.48 -19.92 -34.29
N SER A 301 -14.25 -20.56 -35.16
CA SER A 301 -15.21 -19.90 -36.07
C SER A 301 -16.47 -19.37 -35.37
N GLY A 302 -16.84 -19.90 -34.21
CA GLY A 302 -18.07 -19.50 -33.50
C GLY A 302 -18.02 -18.15 -32.79
N ILE A 303 -16.81 -17.60 -32.54
CA ILE A 303 -16.61 -16.52 -31.56
C ILE A 303 -17.16 -15.15 -32.04
N CYS A 304 -17.26 -14.90 -33.35
CA CYS A 304 -17.80 -13.64 -33.88
C CYS A 304 -19.34 -13.58 -33.96
N GLY A 305 -20.06 -14.69 -33.78
CA GLY A 305 -21.51 -14.76 -34.07
C GLY A 305 -22.45 -14.41 -32.92
N PHE A 306 -22.04 -14.60 -31.66
CA PHE A 306 -22.95 -14.53 -30.49
C PHE A 306 -22.98 -13.17 -29.77
N SER A 307 -22.50 -12.12 -30.42
CA SER A 307 -22.67 -10.73 -29.95
C SER A 307 -24.12 -10.28 -30.11
N LEU A 308 -24.93 -10.43 -29.05
CA LEU A 308 -25.99 -9.49 -28.59
C LEU A 308 -26.89 -10.07 -27.49
N TYR A 309 -27.15 -11.38 -27.48
CA TYR A 309 -28.20 -11.97 -26.62
C TYR A 309 -27.77 -12.29 -25.17
N PHE A 310 -26.52 -12.72 -24.95
CA PHE A 310 -26.10 -13.20 -23.61
C PHE A 310 -26.02 -12.08 -22.55
N ILE A 311 -25.85 -10.83 -22.98
CA ILE A 311 -25.72 -9.64 -22.12
C ILE A 311 -27.04 -9.28 -21.41
N LYS A 312 -28.20 -9.81 -21.83
CA LYS A 312 -29.50 -9.52 -21.20
C LYS A 312 -29.92 -10.47 -20.07
N TYR A 313 -29.35 -11.68 -19.96
CA TYR A 313 -29.93 -12.73 -19.10
C TYR A 313 -29.34 -12.83 -17.68
N ILE A 314 -28.15 -12.26 -17.43
CA ILE A 314 -27.51 -12.24 -16.10
C ILE A 314 -27.72 -10.88 -15.42
N SER A 315 -28.97 -10.40 -15.44
CA SER A 315 -29.38 -9.13 -14.79
C SER A 315 -30.75 -9.22 -14.08
N VAL A 316 -31.35 -10.42 -14.01
CA VAL A 316 -32.72 -10.63 -13.51
C VAL A 316 -32.80 -11.68 -12.39
N ILE A 317 -31.78 -12.55 -12.24
CA ILE A 317 -31.73 -13.59 -11.20
C ILE A 317 -30.64 -13.25 -10.18
N ILE A 318 -30.86 -13.64 -8.91
CA ILE A 318 -30.06 -13.29 -7.72
C ILE A 318 -30.19 -11.81 -7.29
N ARG A 319 -31.42 -11.41 -6.94
CA ARG A 319 -31.67 -10.25 -6.06
C ARG A 319 -32.64 -10.61 -4.91
N THR A 320 -32.40 -11.74 -4.25
CA THR A 320 -33.25 -12.24 -3.15
C THR A 320 -32.45 -12.98 -2.06
N ASN A 321 -32.74 -12.60 -0.81
CA ASN A 321 -32.41 -13.26 0.47
C ASN A 321 -30.95 -13.33 0.97
N ARG A 322 -30.82 -13.61 2.29
CA ARG A 322 -29.59 -13.51 3.09
C ARG A 322 -28.98 -14.87 3.46
N HIS A 323 -27.72 -14.80 3.93
CA HIS A 323 -26.98 -15.75 4.78
C HIS A 323 -26.28 -16.98 4.15
N HIS A 324 -24.97 -17.08 4.48
CA HIS A 324 -24.08 -18.26 4.55
C HIS A 324 -23.71 -19.11 3.30
N PHE A 325 -22.47 -18.87 2.84
CA PHE A 325 -21.40 -19.88 2.60
C PHE A 325 -21.28 -20.66 1.26
N LYS A 326 -20.00 -20.92 0.89
CA LYS A 326 -19.42 -21.98 0.00
C LYS A 326 -19.41 -21.87 -1.55
N MET A 327 -18.17 -21.89 -2.07
CA MET A 327 -17.58 -22.62 -3.23
C MET A 327 -18.19 -22.63 -4.67
N HIS A 328 -17.35 -22.17 -5.61
CA HIS A 328 -16.97 -22.76 -6.91
C HIS A 328 -17.99 -23.44 -7.86
N LEU A 329 -18.16 -22.85 -9.04
CA LEU A 329 -18.08 -23.46 -10.40
C LEU A 329 -17.83 -22.27 -11.37
N ILE A 330 -16.64 -21.96 -11.88
CA ILE A 330 -15.72 -22.63 -12.82
C ILE A 330 -16.19 -22.68 -14.30
N TRP A 331 -15.34 -22.14 -15.16
CA TRP A 331 -15.07 -22.52 -16.56
C TRP A 331 -16.15 -22.36 -17.66
N PHE A 332 -16.25 -21.14 -18.19
CA PHE A 332 -16.49 -20.76 -19.62
C PHE A 332 -15.78 -19.40 -19.88
N ALA A 333 -15.23 -18.96 -21.04
CA ALA A 333 -14.73 -19.55 -22.31
C ALA A 333 -13.88 -18.47 -23.07
N PHE A 334 -12.72 -18.59 -23.75
CA PHE A 334 -11.68 -19.63 -24.00
C PHE A 334 -11.93 -20.76 -25.06
N ALA A 335 -11.48 -20.57 -26.33
CA ALA A 335 -10.75 -21.52 -27.21
C ALA A 335 -10.54 -21.12 -28.69
N ALA A 336 -9.35 -20.59 -28.99
CA ALA A 336 -8.30 -21.11 -29.92
C ALA A 336 -7.23 -19.98 -30.10
N SER A 337 -6.00 -20.16 -30.60
CA SER A 337 -5.31 -21.12 -31.49
C SER A 337 -5.42 -20.83 -33.01
N PHE A 338 -4.33 -20.71 -33.78
CA PHE A 338 -3.01 -20.20 -33.43
C PHE A 338 -2.27 -19.61 -34.68
N VAL A 339 -1.14 -18.94 -34.43
CA VAL A 339 -0.21 -18.24 -35.36
C VAL A 339 -0.20 -18.65 -36.85
N ALA A 340 -0.40 -17.64 -37.71
CA ALA A 340 0.33 -17.37 -38.96
C ALA A 340 0.18 -15.86 -39.28
N CYS A 341 1.15 -15.10 -39.81
CA CYS A 341 2.51 -15.40 -40.24
C CYS A 341 3.43 -14.14 -40.12
N SER A 342 4.71 -14.30 -40.42
CA SER A 342 5.73 -13.27 -40.72
C SER A 342 6.34 -12.41 -39.58
N THR A 343 7.52 -12.83 -39.13
CA THR A 343 8.71 -11.96 -39.18
C THR A 343 9.73 -12.65 -40.10
N GLY A 344 10.23 -11.94 -41.12
CA GLY A 344 10.90 -12.61 -42.25
C GLY A 344 11.38 -11.64 -43.34
N ARG A 345 12.20 -10.66 -42.97
CA ARG A 345 13.08 -9.90 -43.88
C ARG A 345 14.48 -9.93 -43.26
N ASN A 346 15.56 -10.30 -43.95
CA ASN A 346 15.75 -10.48 -45.40
C ASN A 346 16.50 -11.79 -45.71
N ILE A 347 16.24 -12.38 -46.88
CA ILE A 347 17.23 -12.99 -47.80
C ILE A 347 16.54 -13.12 -49.17
N ILE A 348 17.32 -13.06 -50.25
CA ILE A 348 16.84 -13.08 -51.64
C ILE A 348 17.19 -14.45 -52.24
N SER A 349 16.22 -15.16 -52.85
CA SER A 349 16.30 -15.68 -54.24
C SER A 349 15.14 -16.62 -54.61
N LEU A 350 14.92 -16.72 -55.92
CA LEU A 350 13.88 -17.38 -56.71
C LEU A 350 13.92 -18.92 -56.68
N GLY A 351 12.77 -19.59 -56.95
CA GLY A 351 12.70 -21.03 -57.27
C GLY A 351 11.27 -21.62 -57.26
N PRO A 352 10.74 -22.25 -58.33
CA PRO A 352 9.31 -22.61 -58.42
C PRO A 352 8.97 -24.12 -58.49
N GLY A 353 7.74 -24.51 -58.12
CA GLY A 353 7.12 -25.78 -58.54
C GLY A 353 5.85 -26.23 -57.78
N ARG A 354 4.72 -26.32 -58.51
CA ARG A 354 3.65 -27.37 -58.55
C ARG A 354 3.13 -28.03 -57.23
N GLU A 355 1.86 -28.44 -57.06
CA GLU A 355 0.64 -28.42 -57.91
C GLU A 355 -0.66 -28.65 -57.09
N GLY A 356 -1.77 -28.00 -57.46
CA GLY A 356 -3.17 -28.38 -57.14
C GLY A 356 -3.72 -28.17 -55.71
N SER A 357 -5.04 -28.20 -55.46
CA SER A 357 -6.19 -28.08 -56.39
C SER A 357 -7.56 -27.94 -55.66
N ARG A 358 -8.33 -26.87 -56.00
CA ARG A 358 -9.81 -26.67 -55.76
C ARG A 358 -10.29 -26.62 -54.28
N ALA A 359 -11.42 -26.01 -53.90
CA ALA A 359 -12.53 -25.33 -54.63
C ALA A 359 -13.03 -24.08 -53.81
N ILE A 360 -13.50 -22.95 -54.38
CA ILE A 360 -14.89 -22.60 -54.86
C ILE A 360 -15.94 -22.58 -53.71
N LEU A 361 -16.82 -21.59 -53.45
CA LEU A 361 -17.23 -20.27 -54.03
C LEU A 361 -16.92 -19.11 -53.01
N GLU A 362 -16.62 -17.85 -53.40
CA GLU A 362 -17.52 -16.73 -53.80
C GLU A 362 -18.72 -16.47 -52.86
N LEU A 363 -18.85 -15.29 -52.23
CA LEU A 363 -19.53 -14.14 -52.84
C LEU A 363 -19.24 -12.78 -52.14
N HIS A 364 -19.50 -11.70 -52.91
CA HIS A 364 -19.21 -10.28 -52.67
C HIS A 364 -19.83 -9.67 -51.39
N GLY A 365 -19.31 -8.58 -50.80
CA GLY A 365 -18.11 -7.79 -51.18
C GLY A 365 -17.98 -6.48 -50.38
N ASN A 366 -16.96 -5.66 -50.74
CA ASN A 366 -16.65 -4.25 -50.39
C ASN A 366 -17.48 -3.56 -49.26
N ILE A 367 -16.85 -2.91 -48.26
CA ILE A 367 -16.08 -1.66 -48.45
C ILE A 367 -14.94 -1.51 -47.39
N THR A 368 -13.76 -1.08 -47.88
CA THR A 368 -12.57 -0.54 -47.17
C THR A 368 -12.32 -0.90 -45.69
N SER A 369 -11.39 -1.83 -45.45
CA SER A 369 -10.66 -1.92 -44.17
C SER A 369 -9.34 -1.14 -44.26
N THR A 370 -9.27 0.01 -43.57
CA THR A 370 -8.02 0.78 -43.36
C THR A 370 -8.03 1.41 -41.96
N SER A 371 -7.00 1.10 -41.16
CA SER A 371 -6.98 1.17 -39.69
C SER A 371 -8.05 0.25 -39.05
N LEU A 372 -7.74 -0.67 -38.12
CA LEU A 372 -6.82 -0.58 -36.99
C LEU A 372 -5.97 -1.85 -36.85
N LEU A 373 -4.66 -1.75 -37.11
CA LEU A 373 -3.67 -2.78 -36.77
C LEU A 373 -2.82 -2.32 -35.57
N ARG A 374 -2.23 -3.30 -34.87
CA ARG A 374 -1.26 -3.20 -33.75
C ARG A 374 -1.82 -2.81 -32.38
N ARG A 375 -1.60 -3.72 -31.42
CA ARG A 375 -1.18 -3.40 -30.04
C ARG A 375 0.08 -4.21 -29.74
N ASP A 376 1.16 -3.74 -30.32
CA ASP A 376 2.54 -4.22 -30.20
C ASP A 376 3.10 -4.06 -28.77
N ALA A 377 4.40 -4.31 -28.59
CA ALA A 377 5.20 -3.84 -27.46
C ALA A 377 5.25 -2.30 -27.25
N GLN A 378 4.36 -1.53 -27.92
CA GLN A 378 4.31 -0.07 -27.99
C GLN A 378 3.49 0.60 -26.88
N ASN A 379 2.79 -0.16 -26.01
CA ASN A 379 1.97 0.37 -24.91
C ASN A 379 2.64 0.27 -23.51
N ARG A 380 3.97 0.16 -23.46
CA ARG A 380 4.78 0.21 -22.23
C ARG A 380 5.18 1.65 -21.88
N CYS A 381 5.45 1.89 -20.60
CA CYS A 381 5.95 3.18 -20.10
C CYS A 381 6.77 2.99 -18.82
N GLY A 382 7.39 4.07 -18.36
CA GLY A 382 8.31 4.09 -17.23
C GLY A 382 9.77 4.30 -17.67
N PRO A 383 10.74 4.32 -16.74
CA PRO A 383 12.12 4.73 -17.02
C PRO A 383 12.81 4.03 -18.20
N THR A 384 12.47 2.76 -18.46
CA THR A 384 13.06 1.95 -19.56
C THR A 384 12.33 2.11 -20.90
N PHE A 385 11.09 2.60 -20.90
CA PHE A 385 10.21 2.62 -22.08
C PHE A 385 9.76 4.02 -22.49
N GLY A 386 10.03 5.04 -21.67
CA GLY A 386 9.63 6.42 -21.93
C GLY A 386 8.17 6.70 -21.56
N LYS A 387 7.62 7.77 -22.15
CA LYS A 387 6.31 8.32 -21.83
C LYS A 387 5.22 7.81 -22.78
N CYS A 388 4.03 7.55 -22.23
CA CYS A 388 2.85 7.19 -23.00
C CYS A 388 2.45 8.25 -24.04
N SER A 389 1.90 7.79 -25.17
CA SER A 389 1.44 8.64 -26.27
C SER A 389 0.05 9.22 -26.04
N GLY A 390 -0.18 10.45 -26.53
CA GLY A 390 -1.45 11.16 -26.34
C GLY A 390 -1.77 11.40 -24.86
N THR A 391 -3.05 11.34 -24.50
CA THR A 391 -3.54 11.57 -23.12
C THR A 391 -3.51 10.31 -22.23
N HIS A 392 -2.68 9.31 -22.55
CA HIS A 392 -2.62 8.07 -21.78
C HIS A 392 -1.80 8.22 -20.49
N CYS A 393 -2.30 7.63 -19.42
CA CYS A 393 -1.69 7.55 -18.09
C CYS A 393 -0.76 6.34 -17.98
N CYS A 394 0.28 6.43 -17.15
CA CYS A 394 1.24 5.35 -16.93
C CYS A 394 1.04 4.70 -15.56
N SER A 395 0.49 3.50 -15.51
CA SER A 395 0.31 2.71 -14.29
C SER A 395 1.65 2.39 -13.58
N THR A 396 1.62 2.10 -12.27
CA THR A 396 2.77 1.53 -11.51
C THR A 396 3.39 0.30 -12.19
N ALA A 397 2.57 -0.52 -12.88
CA ALA A 397 3.01 -1.68 -13.63
C ALA A 397 3.77 -1.37 -14.95
N GLY A 398 3.90 -0.09 -15.33
CA GLY A 398 4.60 0.35 -16.53
C GLY A 398 3.82 0.07 -17.82
N TYR A 399 2.50 0.27 -17.80
CA TYR A 399 1.60 0.17 -18.96
C TYR A 399 0.77 1.44 -19.15
N CYS A 400 0.53 1.79 -20.41
CA CYS A 400 -0.27 2.94 -20.84
C CYS A 400 -1.76 2.60 -20.93
N GLY A 401 -2.61 3.44 -20.31
CA GLY A 401 -4.07 3.29 -20.31
C GLY A 401 -4.80 4.53 -19.79
N VAL A 402 -6.13 4.47 -19.72
CA VAL A 402 -7.01 5.59 -19.31
C VAL A 402 -8.00 5.23 -18.18
N THR A 403 -7.86 4.07 -17.56
CA THR A 403 -8.72 3.69 -16.41
C THR A 403 -8.22 4.33 -15.11
N LYS A 404 -9.07 4.37 -14.07
CA LYS A 404 -8.67 4.84 -12.73
C LYS A 404 -7.35 4.21 -12.26
N SER A 405 -7.17 2.89 -12.41
CA SER A 405 -5.94 2.18 -12.04
C SER A 405 -4.69 2.48 -12.90
N HIS A 406 -4.82 3.25 -13.99
CA HIS A 406 -3.69 3.79 -14.74
C HIS A 406 -3.43 5.27 -14.43
N CYS A 407 -4.48 6.02 -14.09
CA CYS A 407 -4.46 7.48 -13.99
C CYS A 407 -4.41 8.03 -12.57
N GLN A 408 -4.84 7.27 -11.56
CA GLN A 408 -4.95 7.74 -10.19
C GLN A 408 -3.60 8.09 -9.57
N SER A 409 -3.57 9.16 -8.81
CA SER A 409 -2.47 9.46 -7.89
C SER A 409 -2.60 8.64 -6.60
N PRO A 410 -1.49 8.27 -5.95
CA PRO A 410 -0.11 8.56 -6.37
C PRO A 410 0.46 7.55 -7.39
N ASP A 411 -0.28 6.49 -7.71
CA ASP A 411 0.14 5.33 -8.53
C ASP A 411 0.62 5.66 -9.94
N CYS A 412 0.04 6.68 -10.57
CA CYS A 412 0.40 7.03 -11.94
C CYS A 412 1.79 7.69 -12.00
N GLN A 413 2.69 7.10 -12.79
CA GLN A 413 4.07 7.56 -12.94
C GLN A 413 4.11 8.90 -13.70
N ILE A 414 4.23 10.01 -12.96
CA ILE A 414 4.04 11.38 -13.46
C ILE A 414 4.95 11.73 -14.65
N ASP A 415 6.22 11.33 -14.63
CA ASP A 415 7.17 11.58 -15.74
C ASP A 415 6.83 10.81 -17.02
N TYR A 416 6.03 9.74 -16.92
CA TYR A 416 5.83 8.75 -17.99
C TYR A 416 4.37 8.65 -18.48
N GLY A 417 3.45 9.47 -17.97
CA GLY A 417 2.04 9.48 -18.40
C GLY A 417 1.31 10.82 -18.23
N HIS A 418 0.02 10.83 -18.56
CA HIS A 418 -0.90 11.95 -18.36
C HIS A 418 -1.83 11.72 -17.15
N CYS A 419 -1.20 11.54 -15.99
CA CYS A 419 -1.83 11.29 -14.69
C CYS A 419 -2.81 12.38 -14.23
N ASP A 420 -3.75 12.04 -13.35
CA ASP A 420 -4.64 13.00 -12.68
C ASP A 420 -3.88 14.02 -11.80
N ALA A 421 -2.65 13.69 -11.39
CA ALA A 421 -1.67 14.60 -10.81
C ALA A 421 -1.45 15.87 -11.64
N HIS A 422 -1.55 15.78 -12.97
CA HIS A 422 -1.35 16.91 -13.89
C HIS A 422 -2.61 17.77 -14.09
N THR A 423 -3.73 17.42 -13.46
CA THR A 423 -4.90 18.30 -13.41
C THR A 423 -4.55 19.51 -12.55
N THR A 424 -4.39 20.67 -13.17
CA THR A 424 -4.08 21.92 -12.48
C THR A 424 -5.33 22.50 -11.80
N PRO A 425 -5.24 23.00 -10.56
CA PRO A 425 -6.30 23.79 -9.94
C PRO A 425 -6.48 25.15 -10.67
N GLY A 426 -7.62 25.80 -10.43
CA GLY A 426 -7.94 27.08 -11.09
C GLY A 426 -7.31 28.32 -10.41
N GLY A 427 -7.34 29.46 -11.10
CA GLY A 427 -6.97 30.76 -10.53
C GLY A 427 -5.46 31.08 -10.55
N PRO A 428 -5.04 32.19 -9.91
CA PRO A 428 -3.67 32.68 -9.96
C PRO A 428 -2.69 31.80 -9.17
N PRO A 429 -1.42 31.68 -9.62
CA PRO A 429 -0.38 30.95 -8.90
C PRO A 429 0.04 31.70 -7.63
N THR A 430 0.40 30.94 -6.58
CA THR A 430 0.84 31.47 -5.29
C THR A 430 2.36 31.71 -5.21
N ASP A 431 3.08 31.55 -6.31
CA ASP A 431 4.54 31.52 -6.34
C ASP A 431 5.21 32.90 -6.16
N GLN A 432 4.46 33.97 -6.44
CA GLN A 432 4.82 35.37 -6.19
C GLN A 432 4.48 35.84 -4.77
N ILE A 433 3.70 35.07 -4.00
CA ILE A 433 3.27 35.45 -2.64
C ILE A 433 4.47 35.32 -1.67
N PRO A 434 4.80 36.36 -0.87
CA PRO A 434 5.99 36.36 -0.02
C PRO A 434 6.07 35.17 0.95
N ARG A 435 7.23 34.49 0.95
CA ARG A 435 7.53 33.34 1.84
C ARG A 435 8.13 33.77 3.17
N THR A 436 7.58 34.85 3.73
CA THR A 436 7.91 35.35 5.06
C THR A 436 7.77 34.22 6.08
N LYS A 437 8.76 34.17 6.98
CA LYS A 437 8.83 33.23 8.11
C LYS A 437 8.43 33.99 9.37
N VAL A 438 7.38 33.52 10.04
CA VAL A 438 6.72 34.21 11.17
C VAL A 438 6.67 33.24 12.35
N GLY A 439 6.51 33.78 13.57
CA GLY A 439 6.47 32.97 14.79
C GLY A 439 7.85 32.43 15.19
N LYS A 440 7.84 31.43 16.09
CA LYS A 440 9.05 30.78 16.63
C LYS A 440 9.19 29.32 16.21
N VAL A 441 8.18 28.74 15.57
CA VAL A 441 8.20 27.35 15.10
C VAL A 441 9.21 27.23 13.95
N PRO A 442 10.12 26.26 13.97
CA PRO A 442 11.13 26.15 12.93
C PRO A 442 10.49 25.78 11.59
N TYR A 443 11.05 26.33 10.52
CA TYR A 443 10.77 25.94 9.15
C TYR A 443 11.78 24.88 8.68
N GLY A 444 11.57 24.30 7.49
CA GLY A 444 12.61 23.54 6.79
C GLY A 444 13.96 24.29 6.77
N PRO A 445 15.10 23.60 6.96
CA PRO A 445 15.28 22.14 6.91
C PRO A 445 15.12 21.38 8.24
N HIS A 446 14.38 21.91 9.20
CA HIS A 446 14.05 21.19 10.45
C HIS A 446 12.71 20.45 10.33
N ALA A 447 12.68 19.20 10.80
CA ALA A 447 11.47 18.40 10.91
C ALA A 447 11.00 18.36 12.37
N ILE A 448 9.69 18.45 12.58
CA ILE A 448 9.05 18.54 13.90
C ILE A 448 8.33 17.23 14.18
N ARG A 449 8.68 16.56 15.29
CA ARG A 449 8.12 15.24 15.67
C ARG A 449 7.20 15.25 16.89
N SER A 450 7.33 16.25 17.76
CA SER A 450 6.64 16.33 19.05
C SER A 450 6.25 17.79 19.36
N CYS A 451 5.33 17.99 20.31
CA CYS A 451 4.94 19.30 20.81
C CYS A 451 6.05 19.97 21.65
N VAL A 452 5.95 21.29 21.86
CA VAL A 452 6.95 22.05 22.65
C VAL A 452 6.63 22.13 24.15
N ALA A 453 5.48 21.62 24.59
CA ALA A 453 5.05 21.66 25.98
C ALA A 453 4.28 20.36 26.34
N PRO A 454 4.50 19.78 27.55
CA PRO A 454 3.82 18.57 27.99
C PRO A 454 2.31 18.79 28.18
N GLY A 455 1.56 17.69 28.32
CA GLY A 455 0.13 17.69 28.58
C GLY A 455 -0.74 17.94 27.35
N LYS A 456 -0.12 17.99 26.16
CA LYS A 456 -0.78 18.17 24.86
C LYS A 456 -0.67 16.92 24.01
N VAL A 457 -1.74 16.58 23.30
CA VAL A 457 -1.72 15.60 22.21
C VAL A 457 -2.29 16.25 20.95
N ALA A 458 -1.50 16.30 19.89
CA ALA A 458 -1.98 16.68 18.56
C ALA A 458 -2.34 15.42 17.77
N LEU A 459 -3.64 15.13 17.67
CA LEU A 459 -4.13 14.13 16.73
C LEU A 459 -4.20 14.74 15.33
N THR A 460 -3.74 13.99 14.34
CA THR A 460 -3.61 14.46 12.96
C THR A 460 -4.14 13.41 11.98
N PHE A 461 -4.81 13.89 10.92
CA PHE A 461 -5.41 13.06 9.89
C PHE A 461 -4.89 13.42 8.50
N ASP A 462 -4.37 12.43 7.80
CA ASP A 462 -3.74 12.59 6.49
C ASP A 462 -4.63 12.06 5.35
N ASP A 463 -4.23 12.38 4.12
CA ASP A 463 -4.87 12.02 2.84
C ASP A 463 -6.28 12.60 2.53
N GLY A 464 -7.00 13.10 3.53
CA GLY A 464 -8.34 13.68 3.39
C GLY A 464 -8.48 14.89 2.46
N PRO A 465 -9.72 15.34 2.18
CA PRO A 465 -10.98 14.71 2.60
C PRO A 465 -11.35 13.50 1.72
N ASN A 466 -12.27 12.67 2.21
CA ASN A 466 -12.88 11.51 1.54
C ASN A 466 -14.32 11.32 2.07
N LYS A 467 -15.02 10.25 1.67
CA LYS A 467 -16.42 9.97 2.06
C LYS A 467 -16.68 9.86 3.58
N TYR A 468 -15.68 9.51 4.39
CA TYR A 468 -15.83 9.36 5.85
C TYR A 468 -15.59 10.66 6.63
N THR A 469 -14.99 11.67 6.00
CA THR A 469 -14.57 12.93 6.65
C THR A 469 -15.73 13.71 7.27
N GLN A 470 -16.94 13.59 6.71
CA GLN A 470 -18.16 14.17 7.29
C GLN A 470 -18.46 13.58 8.68
N ASP A 471 -18.46 12.25 8.79
CA ASP A 471 -18.72 11.52 10.04
C ASP A 471 -17.63 11.81 11.09
N LEU A 472 -16.38 11.96 10.63
CA LEU A 472 -15.27 12.37 11.49
C LEU A 472 -15.49 13.77 12.08
N LEU A 473 -15.94 14.74 11.28
CA LEU A 473 -16.23 16.09 11.76
C LEU A 473 -17.44 16.11 12.71
N ASP A 474 -18.48 15.30 12.45
CA ASP A 474 -19.60 15.11 13.37
C ASP A 474 -19.17 14.47 14.71
N LEU A 475 -18.26 13.51 14.67
CA LEU A 475 -17.64 12.90 15.85
C LEU A 475 -16.74 13.89 16.62
N LEU A 476 -15.98 14.73 15.93
CA LEU A 476 -15.10 15.73 16.56
C LEU A 476 -15.93 16.85 17.22
N ASP A 477 -16.97 17.35 16.54
CA ASP A 477 -17.87 18.36 17.10
C ASP A 477 -18.63 17.82 18.34
N LYS A 478 -19.04 16.53 18.34
CA LYS A 478 -19.62 15.83 19.51
C LYS A 478 -18.73 15.88 20.76
N TYR A 479 -17.40 15.84 20.61
CA TYR A 479 -16.44 15.91 21.72
C TYR A 479 -15.87 17.33 21.93
N GLY A 480 -16.29 18.33 21.14
CA GLY A 480 -15.68 19.66 21.12
C GLY A 480 -14.20 19.67 20.68
N ALA A 481 -13.74 18.58 20.07
CA ALA A 481 -12.34 18.31 19.78
C ALA A 481 -11.80 19.16 18.63
N LYS A 482 -10.52 19.54 18.71
CA LYS A 482 -9.78 20.23 17.64
C LYS A 482 -8.54 19.41 17.30
N VAL A 483 -8.28 19.27 16.00
CA VAL A 483 -7.27 18.38 15.39
C VAL A 483 -6.70 19.03 14.13
N THR A 484 -5.71 18.40 13.51
CA THR A 484 -5.08 18.91 12.26
C THR A 484 -5.34 17.96 11.09
N PHE A 485 -5.75 18.50 9.96
CA PHE A 485 -5.94 17.75 8.72
C PHE A 485 -4.85 18.11 7.71
N PHE A 486 -4.06 17.13 7.27
CA PHE A 486 -3.09 17.28 6.19
C PHE A 486 -3.76 16.89 4.87
N ILE A 487 -4.18 17.90 4.12
CA ILE A 487 -5.07 17.76 2.96
C ILE A 487 -4.28 17.50 1.68
N THR A 488 -4.63 16.42 0.96
CA THR A 488 -4.17 16.19 -0.43
C THR A 488 -5.09 16.86 -1.44
N GLY A 489 -4.50 17.41 -2.51
CA GLY A 489 -5.21 18.21 -3.52
C GLY A 489 -6.00 17.40 -4.55
N ASN A 490 -5.39 16.37 -5.13
CA ASN A 490 -6.03 15.35 -5.97
C ASN A 490 -5.32 14.02 -5.75
N ASN A 491 -5.88 13.16 -4.89
CA ASN A 491 -5.31 11.86 -4.52
C ASN A 491 -6.38 10.76 -4.61
N ASN A 492 -5.95 9.49 -4.75
CA ASN A 492 -6.81 8.31 -4.84
C ASN A 492 -7.91 8.42 -5.91
N ALA A 493 -7.69 9.24 -6.95
CA ALA A 493 -8.68 9.74 -7.91
C ALA A 493 -10.02 10.14 -7.25
N LYS A 494 -9.94 11.04 -6.26
CA LYS A 494 -11.08 11.77 -5.64
C LYS A 494 -11.47 13.03 -6.42
N GLY A 495 -10.61 13.49 -7.34
CA GLY A 495 -10.72 14.76 -8.05
C GLY A 495 -10.08 15.92 -7.28
N PRO A 496 -9.78 17.05 -7.96
CA PRO A 496 -9.28 18.27 -7.31
C PRO A 496 -10.23 18.76 -6.22
N ILE A 497 -9.70 19.07 -5.03
CA ILE A 497 -10.48 19.54 -3.87
C ILE A 497 -11.27 20.83 -4.11
N ASP A 498 -10.84 21.67 -5.06
CA ASP A 498 -11.50 22.92 -5.46
C ASP A 498 -12.47 22.77 -6.65
N THR A 499 -12.75 21.53 -7.10
CA THR A 499 -13.71 21.28 -8.19
C THR A 499 -15.13 21.69 -7.81
N PRO A 500 -15.78 22.61 -8.56
CA PRO A 500 -17.16 23.01 -8.27
C PRO A 500 -18.14 21.82 -8.27
N GLY A 501 -18.95 21.72 -7.21
CA GLY A 501 -19.94 20.66 -7.05
C GLY A 501 -19.42 19.38 -6.36
N MET A 502 -18.11 19.25 -6.11
CA MET A 502 -17.59 18.22 -5.21
C MET A 502 -17.74 18.63 -3.73
N PRO A 503 -17.92 17.68 -2.79
CA PRO A 503 -18.13 18.00 -1.38
C PRO A 503 -16.84 18.47 -0.65
N TRP A 504 -15.68 18.29 -1.28
CA TRP A 504 -14.36 18.52 -0.68
C TRP A 504 -14.18 19.95 -0.18
N ALA A 505 -14.50 20.97 -0.99
CA ALA A 505 -14.43 22.36 -0.60
C ALA A 505 -15.28 22.67 0.64
N SER A 506 -16.54 22.22 0.68
CA SER A 506 -17.43 22.43 1.84
C SER A 506 -16.98 21.71 3.11
N LEU A 507 -16.29 20.56 2.99
CA LEU A 507 -15.71 19.86 4.14
C LEU A 507 -14.49 20.60 4.68
N ILE A 508 -13.65 21.17 3.81
CA ILE A 508 -12.48 21.98 4.18
C ILE A 508 -12.91 23.33 4.78
N GLU A 509 -13.95 23.98 4.22
CA GLU A 509 -14.60 25.14 4.86
C GLU A 509 -15.12 24.78 6.26
N ARG A 510 -15.77 23.61 6.43
CA ARG A 510 -16.28 23.15 7.73
C ARG A 510 -15.14 22.92 8.72
N MET A 511 -14.07 22.22 8.34
CA MET A 511 -12.89 22.02 9.18
C MET A 511 -12.38 23.35 9.74
N TYR A 512 -12.17 24.34 8.87
CA TYR A 512 -11.70 25.67 9.26
C TYR A 512 -12.71 26.39 10.17
N ARG A 513 -14.01 26.36 9.84
CA ARG A 513 -15.09 27.00 10.63
C ARG A 513 -15.32 26.35 12.00
N SER A 514 -15.15 25.04 12.11
CA SER A 514 -15.15 24.31 13.39
C SER A 514 -13.82 24.45 14.16
N GLY A 515 -12.86 25.25 13.69
CA GLY A 515 -11.60 25.55 14.41
C GLY A 515 -10.56 24.43 14.36
N HIS A 516 -10.58 23.59 13.33
CA HIS A 516 -9.51 22.63 13.04
C HIS A 516 -8.40 23.31 12.22
N GLN A 517 -7.17 22.83 12.38
CA GLN A 517 -6.06 23.31 11.56
C GLN A 517 -6.04 22.57 10.22
N ILE A 518 -5.93 23.32 9.11
CA ILE A 518 -5.66 22.77 7.78
C ILE A 518 -4.16 22.90 7.49
N ALA A 519 -3.55 21.83 7.02
CA ALA A 519 -2.17 21.75 6.60
C ALA A 519 -2.06 21.07 5.22
N SER A 520 -0.93 21.26 4.55
CA SER A 520 -0.71 20.67 3.21
C SER A 520 -0.18 19.24 3.29
N HIS A 521 -0.71 18.34 2.45
CA HIS A 521 -0.14 17.01 2.21
C HIS A 521 0.25 16.82 0.74
N THR A 522 0.72 17.88 0.08
CA THR A 522 1.02 17.94 -1.37
C THR A 522 -0.20 17.86 -2.27
N TRP A 523 -0.01 18.07 -3.58
CA TRP A 523 -1.07 17.94 -4.57
C TRP A 523 -1.53 16.49 -4.71
N SER A 524 -0.62 15.57 -5.01
CA SER A 524 -0.95 14.23 -5.50
C SER A 524 -0.13 13.12 -4.83
N HIS A 525 0.11 13.30 -3.52
CA HIS A 525 0.74 12.35 -2.59
C HIS A 525 2.05 11.71 -3.10
N GLN A 526 2.90 12.53 -3.72
CA GLN A 526 4.17 12.07 -4.27
C GLN A 526 5.26 12.04 -3.20
N ASP A 527 6.10 11.00 -3.21
CA ASP A 527 7.28 10.90 -2.36
C ASP A 527 8.28 12.01 -2.72
N LEU A 528 8.38 13.01 -1.84
CA LEU A 528 9.13 14.24 -2.12
C LEU A 528 10.65 14.00 -2.22
N SER A 529 11.17 12.95 -1.60
CA SER A 529 12.59 12.57 -1.72
C SER A 529 12.90 11.90 -3.07
N LYS A 530 11.91 11.30 -3.74
CA LYS A 530 12.07 10.60 -5.03
C LYS A 530 11.86 11.47 -6.26
N ILE A 531 11.23 12.64 -6.12
CA ILE A 531 10.94 13.58 -7.22
C ILE A 531 11.90 14.78 -7.24
N THR A 532 12.00 15.43 -8.41
CA THR A 532 12.88 16.61 -8.61
C THR A 532 12.41 17.85 -7.82
N PRO A 533 13.30 18.81 -7.49
CA PRO A 533 12.92 20.06 -6.83
C PRO A 533 11.79 20.83 -7.55
N ARG A 534 11.78 20.80 -8.89
CA ARG A 534 10.69 21.40 -9.70
C ARG A 534 9.36 20.71 -9.44
N GLN A 535 9.33 19.37 -9.37
CA GLN A 535 8.12 18.62 -9.05
C GLN A 535 7.68 18.87 -7.60
N ARG A 536 8.60 18.93 -6.61
CA ARG A 536 8.26 19.30 -5.22
C ARG A 536 7.62 20.68 -5.14
N ARG A 537 8.19 21.68 -5.82
CA ARG A 537 7.63 23.04 -5.89
C ARG A 537 6.21 23.02 -6.48
N VAL A 538 6.00 22.30 -7.58
CA VAL A 538 4.67 22.15 -8.19
C VAL A 538 3.68 21.44 -7.25
N GLN A 539 4.11 20.38 -6.58
CA GLN A 539 3.31 19.61 -5.60
C GLN A 539 2.83 20.47 -4.43
N MET A 540 3.62 21.43 -3.96
CA MET A 540 3.15 22.40 -2.95
C MET A 540 2.26 23.47 -3.60
N LEU A 541 2.74 24.18 -4.62
CA LEU A 541 2.03 25.33 -5.21
C LEU A 541 0.62 25.00 -5.72
N TRP A 542 0.36 23.81 -6.28
CA TRP A 542 -1.00 23.45 -6.67
C TRP A 542 -1.92 23.17 -5.46
N ASN A 543 -1.41 22.55 -4.39
CA ASN A 543 -2.18 22.40 -3.16
C ASN A 543 -2.44 23.76 -2.49
N GLU A 544 -1.49 24.69 -2.53
CA GLU A 544 -1.67 26.08 -2.10
C GLU A 544 -2.76 26.81 -2.90
N VAL A 545 -2.73 26.73 -4.24
CA VAL A 545 -3.72 27.39 -5.12
C VAL A 545 -5.13 26.89 -4.84
N ALA A 546 -5.33 25.57 -4.71
CA ALA A 546 -6.65 25.00 -4.42
C ALA A 546 -7.14 25.34 -3.01
N LEU A 547 -6.27 25.28 -1.99
CA LEU A 547 -6.64 25.69 -0.63
C LEU A 547 -6.93 27.20 -0.56
N ARG A 548 -6.19 28.04 -1.29
CA ARG A 548 -6.49 29.47 -1.44
C ARG A 548 -7.84 29.71 -2.13
N ASN A 549 -8.21 28.91 -3.13
CA ASN A 549 -9.54 28.99 -3.78
C ASN A 549 -10.69 28.68 -2.80
N ILE A 550 -10.46 27.84 -1.78
CA ILE A 550 -11.47 27.43 -0.79
C ILE A 550 -11.49 28.37 0.43
N LEU A 551 -10.32 28.78 0.95
CA LEU A 551 -10.17 29.45 2.24
C LEU A 551 -9.78 30.93 2.15
N GLY A 552 -9.42 31.45 0.97
CA GLY A 552 -8.82 32.79 0.80
C GLY A 552 -7.33 32.87 1.22
N GLY A 553 -6.75 31.76 1.64
CA GLY A 553 -5.35 31.63 2.04
C GLY A 553 -4.91 30.16 2.06
N PHE A 554 -3.63 29.90 2.30
CA PHE A 554 -3.04 28.56 2.23
C PHE A 554 -2.09 28.27 3.40
N PRO A 555 -1.90 27.00 3.82
CA PRO A 555 -1.16 26.69 5.04
C PRO A 555 0.34 27.04 4.98
N THR A 556 0.91 27.39 6.14
CA THR A 556 2.36 27.39 6.42
C THR A 556 2.86 26.03 6.94
N TYR A 557 1.93 25.12 7.27
CA TYR A 557 2.21 23.78 7.78
C TYR A 557 2.07 22.72 6.69
N MET A 558 2.97 21.74 6.66
CA MET A 558 2.85 20.56 5.79
C MET A 558 3.42 19.30 6.44
N ARG A 559 2.99 18.14 5.94
CA ARG A 559 3.61 16.84 6.21
C ARG A 559 4.00 16.20 4.87
N PRO A 560 5.20 15.63 4.73
CA PRO A 560 5.59 14.94 3.51
C PRO A 560 4.94 13.56 3.42
N PRO A 561 4.35 13.18 2.26
CA PRO A 561 3.90 11.82 1.97
C PRO A 561 4.93 10.75 2.37
N TYR A 562 4.44 9.65 2.96
CA TYR A 562 5.27 8.54 3.47
C TYR A 562 6.33 8.94 4.52
N SER A 563 6.18 10.10 5.19
CA SER A 563 7.24 10.75 5.99
C SER A 563 8.54 11.03 5.20
N SER A 564 8.50 10.98 3.86
CA SER A 564 9.68 11.01 3.00
C SER A 564 10.01 12.42 2.54
N CYS A 565 10.84 13.10 3.33
CA CYS A 565 11.52 14.34 2.93
C CYS A 565 12.87 14.40 3.63
N THR A 566 13.96 14.17 2.89
CA THR A 566 15.31 14.09 3.46
C THR A 566 16.16 15.33 3.15
N ARG A 567 17.33 15.45 3.78
CA ARG A 567 18.32 16.49 3.45
C ARG A 567 19.15 16.11 2.23
N GLU A 568 19.42 14.82 2.06
CA GLU A 568 20.21 14.23 0.98
C GLU A 568 19.52 14.37 -0.39
N SER A 569 18.18 14.43 -0.39
CA SER A 569 17.38 14.77 -1.57
C SER A 569 17.24 16.29 -1.79
N GLY A 570 17.63 17.12 -0.81
CA GLY A 570 17.35 18.56 -0.76
C GLY A 570 15.88 18.90 -0.45
N CYS A 571 15.03 17.92 -0.15
CA CYS A 571 13.61 18.16 0.09
C CYS A 571 13.36 19.08 1.30
N MET A 572 14.11 18.86 2.38
CA MET A 572 13.99 19.66 3.61
C MET A 572 14.32 21.14 3.37
N ASP A 573 15.26 21.43 2.49
CA ASP A 573 15.66 22.79 2.11
C ASP A 573 14.65 23.44 1.15
N ASP A 574 14.10 22.69 0.18
CA ASP A 574 13.00 23.17 -0.69
C ASP A 574 11.77 23.58 0.14
N MET A 575 11.38 22.77 1.14
CA MET A 575 10.31 23.14 2.08
C MET A 575 10.70 24.37 2.91
N GLY A 576 11.98 24.49 3.27
CA GLY A 576 12.54 25.68 3.90
C GLY A 576 12.45 26.95 3.06
N VAL A 577 12.64 26.86 1.74
CA VAL A 577 12.53 27.98 0.77
C VAL A 577 11.08 28.35 0.49
N LEU A 578 10.18 27.37 0.39
CA LEU A 578 8.74 27.59 0.25
C LEU A 578 8.08 28.13 1.53
N GLY A 579 8.80 28.09 2.66
CA GLY A 579 8.35 28.59 3.94
C GLY A 579 7.36 27.65 4.63
N TYR A 580 7.69 26.35 4.67
CA TYR A 580 6.91 25.31 5.33
C TYR A 580 7.51 24.82 6.65
N HIS A 581 6.65 24.67 7.66
CA HIS A 581 6.90 23.85 8.85
C HIS A 581 6.71 22.39 8.46
N VAL A 582 7.76 21.57 8.57
CA VAL A 582 7.72 20.15 8.15
C VAL A 582 7.35 19.29 9.35
N ILE A 583 6.13 18.78 9.36
CA ILE A 583 5.54 18.02 10.46
C ILE A 583 5.63 16.52 10.19
N LEU A 584 6.12 15.78 11.17
CA LEU A 584 6.11 14.32 11.23
C LEU A 584 5.25 13.91 12.44
N TYR A 585 5.69 12.93 13.22
CA TYR A 585 4.98 12.38 14.39
C TYR A 585 5.95 11.64 15.31
N ASP A 586 5.45 11.30 16.50
CA ASP A 586 6.10 10.42 17.49
C ASP A 586 5.24 9.22 17.91
N ILE A 587 3.94 9.20 17.58
CA ILE A 587 3.08 8.01 17.55
C ILE A 587 2.59 7.77 16.12
N ASP A 588 3.02 6.66 15.53
CA ASP A 588 2.34 6.04 14.39
C ASP A 588 1.21 5.15 14.93
N THR A 589 0.03 5.16 14.32
CA THR A 589 -1.06 4.26 14.67
C THR A 589 -1.09 3.01 13.77
N GLU A 590 -0.37 3.01 12.64
CA GLU A 590 -0.44 2.00 11.59
C GLU A 590 -1.89 1.67 11.15
N ASP A 591 -2.81 2.63 11.24
CA ASP A 591 -4.25 2.45 10.97
C ASP A 591 -4.54 1.99 9.54
N TYR A 592 -3.77 2.48 8.57
CA TYR A 592 -3.78 2.06 7.17
C TYR A 592 -3.45 0.57 6.94
N ARG A 593 -2.89 -0.12 7.95
CA ARG A 593 -2.64 -1.58 7.93
C ARG A 593 -3.78 -2.38 8.58
N HIS A 594 -4.69 -1.71 9.29
CA HIS A 594 -5.67 -2.30 10.19
C HIS A 594 -7.11 -1.83 9.90
N ASP A 595 -7.41 -1.37 8.68
CA ASP A 595 -8.74 -0.90 8.24
C ASP A 595 -9.76 -2.06 8.04
N SER A 596 -9.95 -2.87 9.07
CA SER A 596 -10.96 -3.92 9.18
C SER A 596 -11.50 -3.97 10.62
N PRO A 597 -12.80 -4.28 10.84
CA PRO A 597 -13.40 -4.28 12.17
C PRO A 597 -12.73 -5.20 13.20
N ASN A 598 -11.99 -6.22 12.74
CA ASN A 598 -11.22 -7.12 13.61
C ASN A 598 -9.79 -6.59 13.84
N ASP A 599 -9.17 -6.03 12.81
CA ASP A 599 -7.74 -5.71 12.82
C ASP A 599 -7.46 -4.36 13.51
N ILE A 600 -8.41 -3.42 13.51
CA ILE A 600 -8.25 -2.06 14.07
C ILE A 600 -7.93 -2.05 15.58
N GLN A 601 -8.14 -3.16 16.28
CA GLN A 601 -7.67 -3.31 17.66
C GLN A 601 -6.14 -3.17 17.76
N GLY A 602 -5.37 -3.62 16.74
CA GLY A 602 -3.92 -3.42 16.69
C GLY A 602 -3.51 -1.95 16.76
N SER A 603 -4.21 -1.07 16.04
CA SER A 603 -3.97 0.38 16.10
C SER A 603 -4.38 1.03 17.42
N LYS A 604 -5.40 0.50 18.10
CA LYS A 604 -5.75 0.93 19.46
C LYS A 604 -4.67 0.51 20.45
N ASP A 605 -4.22 -0.75 20.37
CA ASP A 605 -3.18 -1.30 21.23
C ASP A 605 -1.84 -0.56 21.03
N ILE A 606 -1.48 -0.22 19.78
CA ILE A 606 -0.33 0.64 19.45
C ILE A 606 -0.49 2.03 20.06
N PHE A 607 -1.67 2.65 19.93
CA PHE A 607 -1.92 3.98 20.48
C PHE A 607 -1.83 3.99 22.01
N ASP A 608 -2.57 3.12 22.69
CA ASP A 608 -2.65 3.04 24.15
C ASP A 608 -1.26 2.70 24.74
N LYS A 609 -0.56 1.71 24.16
CA LYS A 609 0.81 1.33 24.57
C LYS A 609 1.81 2.46 24.40
N ASN A 610 1.64 3.34 23.42
CA ASN A 610 2.51 4.51 23.27
C ASN A 610 2.15 5.62 24.25
N LEU A 611 0.88 6.00 24.35
CA LEU A 611 0.44 7.09 25.24
C LEU A 611 0.78 6.79 26.70
N ALA A 612 0.64 5.53 27.14
CA ALA A 612 0.95 5.09 28.49
C ALA A 612 2.44 5.17 28.91
N ARG A 613 3.36 5.48 27.97
CA ARG A 613 4.81 5.56 28.26
C ARG A 613 5.23 6.77 29.11
N ALA A 614 4.37 7.78 29.27
CA ALA A 614 4.64 8.97 30.07
C ALA A 614 3.33 9.67 30.47
N LYS A 615 3.31 10.36 31.61
CA LYS A 615 2.12 11.10 32.06
C LYS A 615 1.97 12.43 31.32
N ALA A 616 0.76 12.99 31.36
CA ALA A 616 0.48 14.34 30.84
C ALA A 616 1.34 15.44 31.49
N THR A 617 1.82 15.26 32.73
CA THR A 617 2.76 16.20 33.38
C THR A 617 4.19 16.14 32.82
N GLU A 618 4.55 15.04 32.13
CA GLU A 618 5.93 14.69 31.76
C GLU A 618 6.17 14.84 30.26
N LYS A 619 5.17 14.51 29.42
CA LYS A 619 5.32 14.43 27.97
C LYS A 619 4.11 14.99 27.21
N SER A 620 4.29 15.15 25.90
CA SER A 620 3.29 15.45 24.88
C SER A 620 3.53 14.58 23.64
N TRP A 621 2.54 14.47 22.76
CA TRP A 621 2.57 13.55 21.63
C TRP A 621 1.97 14.17 20.34
N LEU A 622 2.43 13.70 19.19
CA LEU A 622 1.96 14.08 17.86
C LEU A 622 1.66 12.78 17.10
N VAL A 623 0.39 12.56 16.77
CA VAL A 623 -0.18 11.26 16.39
C VAL A 623 -0.65 11.30 14.94
N ILE A 624 -0.20 10.37 14.10
CA ILE A 624 -0.71 10.18 12.73
C ILE A 624 -1.82 9.12 12.67
N ALA A 625 -2.84 9.42 11.88
CA ALA A 625 -3.86 8.52 11.36
C ALA A 625 -4.34 9.09 9.99
N HIS A 626 -5.24 8.42 9.28
CA HIS A 626 -5.72 8.85 7.96
C HIS A 626 -7.25 8.76 7.87
N ASP A 627 -7.95 9.89 7.62
CA ASP A 627 -9.43 9.92 7.60
C ASP A 627 -10.05 9.33 6.32
N VAL A 628 -9.20 8.79 5.44
CA VAL A 628 -9.62 8.01 4.27
C VAL A 628 -10.02 6.57 4.60
N HIS A 629 -9.73 6.08 5.81
CA HIS A 629 -10.03 4.74 6.31
C HIS A 629 -11.31 4.68 7.16
N GLU A 630 -12.10 3.60 7.00
CA GLU A 630 -13.41 3.47 7.64
C GLU A 630 -13.26 3.28 9.15
N GLN A 631 -12.39 2.36 9.54
CA GLN A 631 -12.19 2.02 10.94
C GLN A 631 -11.43 3.12 11.69
N THR A 632 -10.61 3.92 11.01
CA THR A 632 -9.98 5.11 11.61
C THR A 632 -11.03 6.09 12.09
N VAL A 633 -12.02 6.41 11.25
CA VAL A 633 -13.08 7.37 11.58
C VAL A 633 -14.09 6.78 12.55
N HIS A 634 -14.66 5.61 12.25
CA HIS A 634 -15.79 5.07 13.01
C HIS A 634 -15.41 4.32 14.29
N ASN A 635 -14.14 3.96 14.50
CA ASN A 635 -13.71 3.03 15.57
C ASN A 635 -12.48 3.51 16.36
N LEU A 636 -11.39 3.87 15.68
CA LEU A 636 -10.14 4.29 16.31
C LEU A 636 -10.22 5.72 16.90
N THR A 637 -10.85 6.67 16.19
CA THR A 637 -10.87 8.08 16.62
C THR A 637 -11.56 8.28 17.96
N GLU A 638 -12.75 7.69 18.19
CA GLU A 638 -13.42 7.84 19.48
C GLU A 638 -12.64 7.16 20.62
N HIS A 639 -11.95 6.05 20.33
CA HIS A 639 -11.05 5.39 21.26
C HIS A 639 -9.88 6.30 21.66
N MET A 640 -9.15 6.84 20.69
CA MET A 640 -8.03 7.76 20.93
C MET A 640 -8.46 8.98 21.75
N MET A 641 -9.59 9.63 21.42
CA MET A 641 -10.09 10.77 22.19
C MET A 641 -10.41 10.41 23.65
N LYS A 642 -10.97 9.22 23.90
CA LYS A 642 -11.24 8.71 25.26
C LYS A 642 -9.95 8.44 26.04
N THR A 643 -8.97 7.76 25.45
CA THR A 643 -7.68 7.46 26.11
C THR A 643 -6.86 8.74 26.35
N ILE A 644 -6.88 9.72 25.44
CA ILE A 644 -6.25 11.04 25.63
C ILE A 644 -6.83 11.74 26.86
N ALA A 645 -8.16 11.77 26.97
CA ALA A 645 -8.85 12.39 28.10
C ALA A 645 -8.62 11.66 29.43
N SER A 646 -8.65 10.32 29.45
CA SER A 646 -8.40 9.54 30.67
C SER A 646 -6.94 9.59 31.12
N GLY A 647 -5.99 9.72 30.19
CA GLY A 647 -4.58 9.99 30.47
C GLY A 647 -4.28 11.41 30.97
N GLY A 648 -5.29 12.28 31.07
CA GLY A 648 -5.15 13.67 31.53
C GLY A 648 -4.53 14.62 30.51
N PHE A 649 -4.43 14.22 29.23
CA PHE A 649 -3.89 15.06 28.17
C PHE A 649 -4.96 15.96 27.54
N LYS A 650 -4.57 17.16 27.11
CA LYS A 650 -5.42 18.04 26.30
C LYS A 650 -5.22 17.76 24.81
N LEU A 651 -6.31 17.39 24.13
CA LEU A 651 -6.37 17.31 22.66
C LEU A 651 -6.32 18.72 22.03
N VAL A 652 -5.44 18.92 21.05
CA VAL A 652 -5.13 20.22 20.44
C VAL A 652 -4.78 20.13 18.95
N THR A 653 -4.69 21.26 18.25
CA THR A 653 -4.08 21.35 16.90
C THR A 653 -2.54 21.23 16.95
N VAL A 654 -1.88 21.05 15.81
CA VAL A 654 -0.41 21.05 15.72
C VAL A 654 0.17 22.44 16.03
N GLY A 655 -0.50 23.52 15.61
CA GLY A 655 -0.13 24.90 15.97
C GLY A 655 -0.19 25.14 17.48
N ASP A 656 -1.31 24.79 18.12
CA ASP A 656 -1.45 24.83 19.58
C ASP A 656 -0.40 23.97 20.31
N CYS A 657 -0.12 22.77 19.79
CA CYS A 657 0.92 21.85 20.26
C CYS A 657 2.33 22.47 20.20
N LEU A 658 2.58 23.36 19.24
CA LEU A 658 3.86 24.05 19.05
C LEU A 658 3.87 25.48 19.62
N ASN A 659 2.80 25.88 20.33
CA ASN A 659 2.56 27.23 20.86
C ASN A 659 2.60 28.34 19.78
N ASP A 660 2.19 28.03 18.55
CA ASP A 660 2.07 28.98 17.44
C ASP A 660 0.61 29.46 17.30
N PRO A 661 0.34 30.77 17.30
CA PRO A 661 -1.02 31.28 17.28
C PRO A 661 -1.66 31.18 15.87
N PRO A 662 -3.00 31.10 15.76
CA PRO A 662 -3.70 30.75 14.50
C PRO A 662 -3.38 31.64 13.29
N GLU A 663 -3.05 32.91 13.52
CA GLU A 663 -2.65 33.87 12.48
C GLU A 663 -1.36 33.46 11.72
N ASN A 664 -0.51 32.63 12.32
CA ASN A 664 0.73 32.15 11.69
C ASN A 664 0.52 30.87 10.86
N TRP A 665 -0.60 30.17 11.03
CA TRP A 665 -0.85 28.85 10.40
C TRP A 665 -1.12 28.95 8.89
N TYR A 666 -1.41 30.15 8.38
CA TYR A 666 -1.83 30.40 7.01
C TYR A 666 -1.19 31.66 6.42
N ARG A 667 -0.94 31.65 5.11
CA ARG A 667 -0.70 32.85 4.31
C ARG A 667 -2.02 33.29 3.69
N ILE A 668 -2.47 34.49 4.04
CA ILE A 668 -3.61 35.14 3.39
C ILE A 668 -3.14 35.76 2.06
N ASP A 669 -3.96 35.68 1.02
CA ASP A 669 -3.70 36.34 -0.25
C ASP A 669 -4.58 37.61 -0.38
N ASP A 670 -3.98 38.77 -0.10
CA ASP A 670 -4.66 40.07 -0.22
C ASP A 670 -5.05 40.44 -1.67
N SER A 671 -4.57 39.72 -2.69
CA SER A 671 -4.98 39.92 -4.09
C SER A 671 -6.30 39.23 -4.43
N VAL A 672 -6.78 38.30 -3.60
CA VAL A 672 -8.10 37.67 -3.79
C VAL A 672 -9.18 38.64 -3.34
N ASP A 673 -10.03 39.07 -4.29
CA ASP A 673 -11.12 40.01 -4.01
C ASP A 673 -12.05 39.47 -2.90
N LYS A 674 -12.16 40.27 -1.84
CA LYS A 674 -12.97 40.03 -0.64
C LYS A 674 -14.49 39.98 -0.97
N SER A 675 -14.89 40.27 -2.21
CA SER A 675 -16.22 39.97 -2.76
C SER A 675 -16.56 38.47 -2.81
N ILE A 676 -15.58 37.57 -2.98
CA ILE A 676 -15.82 36.12 -2.97
C ILE A 676 -16.18 35.66 -1.54
N ILE A 677 -15.42 36.13 -0.55
CA ILE A 677 -15.67 35.93 0.89
C ILE A 677 -17.06 36.46 1.30
N ARG A 678 -17.54 37.53 0.64
CA ARG A 678 -18.89 38.07 0.82
C ARG A 678 -20.02 37.14 0.34
N LYS A 679 -19.77 36.18 -0.56
CA LYS A 679 -20.78 35.20 -1.00
C LYS A 679 -20.91 33.98 -0.09
N THR A 680 -19.90 33.67 0.72
CA THR A 680 -19.94 32.54 1.68
C THR A 680 -20.32 32.96 3.11
N GLY A 681 -20.70 34.22 3.32
CA GLY A 681 -21.41 34.68 4.51
C GLY A 681 -20.55 35.25 5.66
N LEU A 682 -19.32 35.73 5.39
CA LEU A 682 -18.54 36.42 6.42
C LEU A 682 -19.00 37.88 6.64
N THR A 683 -19.92 38.08 7.59
CA THR A 683 -19.95 39.25 8.50
C THR A 683 -20.79 38.94 9.74
N THR A 684 -20.39 39.52 10.88
CA THR A 684 -21.08 39.51 12.19
C THR A 684 -21.47 38.14 12.77
N SER A 685 -20.74 37.73 13.81
CA SER A 685 -21.15 36.65 14.72
C SER A 685 -22.37 37.09 15.54
N ASN A 686 -23.58 36.78 15.06
CA ASN A 686 -24.82 37.15 15.73
C ASN A 686 -24.91 36.50 17.12
N ALA A 687 -25.18 37.31 18.15
CA ALA A 687 -25.20 36.85 19.54
C ALA A 687 -26.38 35.90 19.78
N VAL A 688 -26.15 34.79 20.49
CA VAL A 688 -27.22 33.81 20.77
C VAL A 688 -28.26 34.41 21.72
N SER A 689 -29.53 34.35 21.31
CA SER A 689 -30.66 34.92 22.04
C SER A 689 -30.80 34.33 23.44
N ARG A 690 -30.80 35.20 24.46
CA ARG A 690 -30.97 34.83 25.88
C ARG A 690 -32.38 35.11 26.42
N ASP A 691 -33.14 35.98 25.76
CA ASP A 691 -34.48 36.42 26.15
C ASP A 691 -35.60 35.93 25.19
N GLY A 692 -35.23 35.32 24.07
CA GLY A 692 -36.14 34.80 23.05
C GLY A 692 -36.45 35.79 21.92
N ARG A 693 -35.79 36.95 21.83
CA ARG A 693 -35.84 37.86 20.66
C ARG A 693 -34.76 37.51 19.63
N CYS A 694 -34.99 37.88 18.37
CA CYS A 694 -34.05 37.64 17.28
C CYS A 694 -34.21 38.65 16.13
N GLY A 695 -33.25 38.64 15.21
CA GLY A 695 -33.15 39.59 14.10
C GLY A 695 -31.94 40.50 14.24
N GLN A 696 -31.58 41.21 13.16
CA GLN A 696 -30.35 41.99 13.05
C GLN A 696 -29.12 41.17 13.47
N SER A 697 -28.55 41.47 14.64
CA SER A 697 -27.31 40.89 15.18
C SER A 697 -27.55 39.82 16.27
N ILE A 698 -28.78 39.29 16.41
CA ILE A 698 -29.15 38.28 17.42
C ILE A 698 -29.77 37.06 16.76
N THR A 699 -29.25 35.87 17.07
CA THR A 699 -29.65 34.58 16.47
C THR A 699 -30.36 33.64 17.46
N CYS A 700 -31.29 32.86 16.93
CA CYS A 700 -31.94 31.75 17.61
C CYS A 700 -31.16 30.44 17.57
N THR A 701 -30.19 30.31 16.66
CA THR A 701 -29.36 29.10 16.56
C THR A 701 -28.54 28.94 17.85
N GLY A 702 -28.78 27.85 18.59
CA GLY A 702 -28.22 27.63 19.92
C GLY A 702 -29.01 28.23 21.11
N SER A 703 -30.16 28.87 20.85
CA SER A 703 -31.00 29.44 21.91
C SER A 703 -31.96 28.41 22.52
N LYS A 704 -32.16 28.48 23.85
CA LYS A 704 -33.08 27.60 24.60
C LYS A 704 -34.55 27.68 24.18
N PHE A 705 -34.93 28.70 23.41
CA PHE A 705 -36.30 28.91 22.93
C PHE A 705 -36.61 28.20 21.61
N GLY A 706 -35.60 27.62 20.94
CA GLY A 706 -35.71 26.94 19.65
C GLY A 706 -34.99 27.68 18.53
N PRO A 707 -34.59 26.98 17.45
CA PRO A 707 -33.58 27.46 16.50
C PRO A 707 -34.10 28.43 15.43
N CYS A 708 -35.42 28.57 15.26
CA CYS A 708 -36.02 29.33 14.17
C CYS A 708 -36.37 30.75 14.63
N CYS A 709 -35.95 31.77 13.87
CA CYS A 709 -36.40 33.15 14.10
C CYS A 709 -37.66 33.44 13.28
N GLY A 710 -38.81 33.53 13.95
CA GLY A 710 -40.09 33.79 13.28
C GLY A 710 -40.23 35.22 12.76
N LYS A 711 -41.24 35.45 11.92
CA LYS A 711 -41.59 36.78 11.35
C LYS A 711 -41.75 37.89 12.39
N ASN A 712 -42.10 37.53 13.63
CA ASN A 712 -42.34 38.45 14.74
C ASN A 712 -41.09 38.69 15.62
N ASN A 713 -39.88 38.50 15.09
CA ASN A 713 -38.60 38.71 15.79
C ASN A 713 -38.49 37.92 17.12
N ARG A 714 -39.01 36.69 17.14
CA ARG A 714 -38.91 35.77 18.29
C ARG A 714 -38.44 34.37 17.89
N CYS A 715 -37.69 33.75 18.79
CA CYS A 715 -37.21 32.39 18.67
C CYS A 715 -38.30 31.36 19.00
N GLY A 716 -38.30 30.26 18.26
CA GLY A 716 -39.20 29.15 18.46
C GLY A 716 -38.77 27.90 17.69
N ASN A 717 -39.47 26.79 17.96
CA ASN A 717 -39.34 25.51 17.25
C ASN A 717 -40.64 25.08 16.55
N THR A 718 -41.73 25.86 16.66
CA THR A 718 -43.04 25.54 16.08
C THR A 718 -43.19 26.10 14.66
N LEU A 719 -44.17 25.60 13.91
CA LEU A 719 -44.42 26.01 12.52
C LEU A 719 -44.69 27.52 12.34
N LYS A 720 -45.15 28.23 13.39
CA LYS A 720 -45.29 29.70 13.37
C LYS A 720 -43.94 30.46 13.40
N HIS A 721 -42.85 29.78 13.76
CA HIS A 721 -41.49 30.34 13.82
C HIS A 721 -40.59 29.78 12.72
N CYS A 722 -40.72 28.49 12.40
CA CYS A 722 -39.94 27.81 11.36
C CYS A 722 -40.60 27.82 9.97
N GLY A 723 -41.88 28.22 9.85
CA GLY A 723 -42.61 28.24 8.58
C GLY A 723 -42.43 29.52 7.78
N THR A 724 -43.42 29.84 6.95
CA THR A 724 -43.43 31.00 6.05
C THR A 724 -43.17 32.31 6.79
N GLY A 725 -42.04 32.96 6.48
CA GLY A 725 -41.58 34.18 7.16
C GLY A 725 -40.54 33.95 8.26
N CYS A 726 -40.01 32.74 8.41
CA CYS A 726 -38.76 32.48 9.15
C CYS A 726 -37.59 33.29 8.54
N GLN A 727 -36.72 33.83 9.40
CA GLN A 727 -35.62 34.72 9.05
C GLN A 727 -34.27 33.98 9.02
N PRO A 728 -33.72 33.61 7.84
CA PRO A 728 -32.56 32.72 7.72
C PRO A 728 -31.21 33.35 8.16
N ASN A 729 -31.18 34.68 8.34
CA ASN A 729 -30.05 35.42 8.91
C ASN A 729 -30.04 35.44 10.46
N ALA A 730 -31.13 35.01 11.09
CA ALA A 730 -31.31 35.05 12.55
C ALA A 730 -31.79 33.71 13.14
N GLY A 731 -31.93 32.65 12.33
CA GLY A 731 -32.27 31.30 12.79
C GLY A 731 -32.31 30.30 11.65
N VAL A 732 -32.48 29.02 11.99
CA VAL A 732 -32.55 27.92 11.03
C VAL A 732 -33.95 27.87 10.42
N CYS A 733 -34.04 27.97 9.09
CA CYS A 733 -35.30 27.93 8.35
C CYS A 733 -35.31 26.77 7.33
N PRO A 734 -36.28 25.83 7.39
CA PRO A 734 -36.44 24.81 6.36
C PRO A 734 -36.75 25.44 4.99
N ARG A 735 -36.17 24.89 3.93
CA ARG A 735 -36.40 25.38 2.55
C ARG A 735 -37.84 25.11 2.13
N SER A 736 -38.55 26.16 1.71
CA SER A 736 -39.88 26.07 1.11
C SER A 736 -39.83 25.25 -0.18
N GLY A 737 -40.52 24.11 -0.21
CA GLY A 737 -40.75 23.37 -1.45
C GLY A 737 -41.76 24.10 -2.34
N GLY A 738 -41.32 24.56 -3.51
CA GLY A 738 -42.20 25.01 -4.59
C GLY A 738 -42.12 24.01 -5.76
N ALA A 739 -43.22 23.66 -6.43
CA ALA A 739 -44.62 23.86 -6.07
C ALA A 739 -45.46 22.76 -6.72
N SER A 740 -46.52 22.32 -6.05
CA SER A 740 -47.60 21.55 -6.69
C SER A 740 -48.78 22.49 -6.94
N GLU A 741 -49.51 22.26 -8.03
CA GLU A 741 -50.65 23.09 -8.41
C GLU A 741 -51.88 22.89 -7.51
N LYS A 742 -52.88 23.75 -7.73
CA LYS A 742 -54.02 23.99 -6.82
C LYS A 742 -55.01 22.82 -6.71
N PRO A 743 -55.80 22.75 -5.63
CA PRO A 743 -56.63 21.59 -5.31
C PRO A 743 -57.85 21.46 -6.22
N HIS A 744 -58.27 20.21 -6.44
CA HIS A 744 -59.63 19.89 -6.88
C HIS A 744 -60.56 19.77 -5.66
N ASP A 745 -61.80 20.24 -5.81
CA ASP A 745 -62.83 20.13 -4.78
C ASP A 745 -63.22 18.67 -4.49
N GLY A 746 -63.41 18.36 -3.21
CA GLY A 746 -63.69 17.03 -2.70
C GLY A 746 -64.75 17.02 -1.61
N LYS A 747 -65.95 17.57 -1.88
CA LYS A 747 -67.14 17.25 -1.08
C LYS A 747 -67.48 15.77 -1.26
N LEU A 748 -67.63 15.03 -0.17
CA LEU A 748 -68.83 14.21 0.00
C LEU A 748 -69.19 14.05 1.49
N SER A 749 -70.44 13.70 1.73
CA SER A 749 -71.06 13.61 3.06
C SER A 749 -70.83 12.26 3.73
N THR A 750 -70.97 12.26 5.06
CA THR A 750 -71.28 11.06 5.85
C THR A 750 -72.50 10.30 5.31
N ILE A 751 -72.45 8.97 5.36
CA ILE A 751 -73.52 8.08 5.84
C ILE A 751 -72.90 6.69 6.13
N SER A 752 -73.54 5.92 7.02
CA SER A 752 -73.05 4.66 7.59
C SER A 752 -73.67 3.42 6.90
N VAL A 753 -73.33 2.23 7.43
CA VAL A 753 -73.86 0.90 7.07
C VAL A 753 -73.24 0.35 5.76
N GLU A 754 -72.78 -0.90 5.68
CA GLU A 754 -72.86 -2.06 6.61
C GLU A 754 -71.48 -2.64 6.96
#